data_AF-A0A971IYQ4-F1
#
_entry.id   AF-A0A971IYQ4-F1
#
_cell.length_a   1.000
_cell.length_b   1.000
_cell.length_c   1.000
_cell.angle_alpha   90.00
_cell.angle_beta   90.00
_cell.angle_gamma   90.00
#
_symmetry.space_group_name_H-M   'P 1'
#
loop_
_entity.id
_entity.type
_entity.pdbx_description
1 polymer ?
#
loop_
_entity_poly.entity_id
_entity_poly.type
_entity_poly.pdbx_seq_one_letter_code
_entity_poly.pdbx_strand_id
1 'polypeptide(L)'
;MERFIYKGEKTRAISFPLGGIGTGSIGLAGNGRLVDWEIFNRPNKESLNGFSHFAIKAETEDRVLDARVLNSDLPPHYMGVGGAPYGGIGFGPQRGTMAGVPHFSDLEFCGEFPFAELRFIDESFPGRVSVTAFNPFIPLNDQDSSIPGAFFEIKVDNTTSETVTYTICASVSNPLRVGGVNKYLLKDGFHALKLSTVGIEQGEPEYGDLTVATNSEDVSYQEYWYRGSWFDNLGIFWRQFTSPGKLQNRTYPESKDNRLQDVCSLAAHIRLGAGESGKVRFVLTWSFPTTYNYWNPERCDCGHGECKSGKPRTWRNYYATLFKDSLDSACYSLRHWNRLYEETHRFKQALFSSSIPRACLDAVSANISILKSPTCLRLEDGSFYAFEGCHCKEGCCEGSCTHVWNYAYALPFLFPRLERSMRDIDFKYNQAENGAMSFRLQLPLGRERSRFRPCADGQFGGVVKAYRDWKISGDTQWLRKNWQAIKKCIEYAWAETNSDKWDADKDGVLEGWQHHTLDMELYGPNSWLNGFYLAALKAAAEMADYLGEKETAAEYLALFERGKQWSDQHLFNGEYYFQKIDLKDKSPIDRFTTESDNFEARYWNEESKEVKYQIGEGCGVDQVLAQWHANLCGLGEIFDKEQTRKALESIFRYNFKSMRKHFNPCRIYALNGEAGVVICEWPEGKYKPIVPVPYSEEAWPGCEYQVAAHMIQEGLVDQGLRIVEAVRDRFDGEKRNPWNEFECGSNYARSMSSYSLLSSLSGFEFDMVAGMIGFNPMRFEENRFRCFWSLDSGWGVFEAEPGRVAIRVEYGHLDLRKVRLPFIQGKDLKAVRVDEQPVGYSQAGTDVVLDQPAHVKAGSRLNIEF
;
A
#
# COMPACT_ATOMS: atom_id res chain seq x y z
N MET A 1 -1.64 25.74 -2.61
CA MET A 1 -0.48 24.99 -3.16
C MET A 1 -1.04 23.84 -3.98
N GLU A 2 -0.54 23.62 -5.20
CA GLU A 2 -0.97 22.50 -6.05
C GLU A 2 -0.42 21.17 -5.49
N ARG A 3 -1.17 20.50 -4.60
CA ARG A 3 -0.73 19.34 -3.77
C ARG A 3 -0.23 18.09 -4.52
N PHE A 4 -0.18 18.11 -5.84
CA PHE A 4 0.31 16.98 -6.66
C PHE A 4 1.45 17.38 -7.59
N ILE A 5 1.83 18.66 -7.61
CA ILE A 5 2.84 19.20 -8.51
C ILE A 5 4.10 19.53 -7.71
N TYR A 6 5.19 18.87 -8.07
CA TYR A 6 6.49 18.96 -7.44
C TYR A 6 7.48 19.64 -8.39
N LYS A 7 8.19 20.65 -7.88
CA LYS A 7 9.16 21.48 -8.60
C LYS A 7 10.36 21.79 -7.71
N GLY A 8 11.54 21.98 -8.30
CA GLY A 8 12.77 22.31 -7.58
C GLY A 8 13.05 21.31 -6.45
N GLU A 9 13.33 21.80 -5.24
CA GLU A 9 13.65 20.98 -4.06
C GLU A 9 12.59 19.93 -3.72
N LYS A 10 11.31 20.16 -4.08
CA LYS A 10 10.23 19.18 -3.84
C LYS A 10 10.31 17.94 -4.71
N THR A 11 11.24 17.88 -5.67
CA THR A 11 11.49 16.67 -6.47
C THR A 11 12.53 15.75 -5.83
N ARG A 12 13.24 16.22 -4.80
CA ARG A 12 14.48 15.60 -4.29
C ARG A 12 14.31 14.18 -3.77
N ALA A 13 13.27 13.95 -2.99
CA ALA A 13 13.04 12.67 -2.31
C ALA A 13 12.11 11.73 -3.09
N ILE A 14 11.54 12.16 -4.22
CA ILE A 14 10.55 11.38 -4.96
C ILE A 14 11.16 10.09 -5.51
N SER A 15 10.49 8.97 -5.23
CA SER A 15 10.62 7.70 -5.93
C SER A 15 9.22 7.11 -6.08
N PHE A 16 8.64 7.24 -7.27
CA PHE A 16 7.28 6.80 -7.60
C PHE A 16 7.29 5.35 -8.10
N PRO A 17 6.55 4.41 -7.50
CA PRO A 17 6.66 3.00 -7.83
C PRO A 17 5.96 2.65 -9.16
N LEU A 18 6.70 2.04 -10.09
CA LEU A 18 6.18 1.48 -11.34
C LEU A 18 6.36 -0.03 -11.33
N GLY A 19 5.27 -0.76 -11.06
CA GLY A 19 5.24 -2.23 -11.02
C GLY A 19 3.88 -2.76 -10.60
N GLY A 20 3.62 -4.05 -10.86
CA GLY A 20 2.39 -4.74 -10.50
C GLY A 20 2.38 -5.24 -9.05
N ILE A 21 1.19 -5.54 -8.52
CA ILE A 21 1.02 -6.09 -7.18
C ILE A 21 1.76 -7.43 -7.07
N GLY A 22 2.71 -7.52 -6.14
CA GLY A 22 3.50 -8.74 -5.93
C GLY A 22 4.56 -9.02 -7.00
N THR A 23 4.91 -8.04 -7.83
CA THR A 23 5.90 -8.22 -8.90
C THR A 23 7.24 -7.53 -8.65
N GLY A 24 7.34 -6.72 -7.60
CA GLY A 24 8.39 -5.70 -7.46
C GLY A 24 8.07 -4.44 -8.27
N SER A 25 8.95 -3.44 -8.20
CA SER A 25 8.77 -2.16 -8.89
C SER A 25 10.10 -1.55 -9.29
N ILE A 26 10.05 -0.63 -10.26
CA ILE A 26 11.12 0.34 -10.54
C ILE A 26 10.66 1.71 -10.05
N GLY A 27 11.48 2.39 -9.26
CA GLY A 27 11.22 3.77 -8.83
C GLY A 27 11.46 4.77 -9.96
N LEU A 28 10.51 5.69 -10.18
CA LEU A 28 10.70 6.87 -11.02
C LEU A 28 11.04 8.06 -10.11
N ALA A 29 12.28 8.51 -10.19
CA ALA A 29 12.77 9.62 -9.39
C ALA A 29 12.12 10.94 -9.81
N GLY A 30 12.04 11.89 -8.88
CA GLY A 30 11.47 13.21 -9.16
C GLY A 30 12.16 13.95 -10.31
N ASN A 31 13.42 13.63 -10.61
CA ASN A 31 14.17 14.20 -11.73
C ASN A 31 14.18 13.33 -13.00
N GLY A 32 13.28 12.34 -13.13
CA GLY A 32 13.11 11.51 -14.33
C GLY A 32 13.94 10.22 -14.40
N ARG A 33 14.85 10.00 -13.45
CA ARG A 33 15.70 8.79 -13.42
C ARG A 33 14.94 7.53 -13.02
N LEU A 34 15.40 6.38 -13.51
CA LEU A 34 14.96 5.06 -13.04
C LEU A 34 15.86 4.58 -11.89
N VAL A 35 15.31 4.52 -10.68
CA VAL A 35 15.98 4.15 -9.43
C VAL A 35 15.25 2.98 -8.77
N ASP A 36 15.71 2.49 -7.62
CA ASP A 36 15.04 1.47 -6.81
C ASP A 36 14.55 0.29 -7.68
N TRP A 37 15.49 -0.43 -8.30
CA TRP A 37 15.19 -1.60 -9.14
C TRP A 37 14.90 -2.81 -8.25
N GLU A 38 13.70 -2.83 -7.68
CA GLU A 38 13.22 -3.82 -6.70
C GLU A 38 12.52 -5.02 -7.37
N ILE A 39 12.98 -5.40 -8.56
CA ILE A 39 12.36 -6.41 -9.43
C ILE A 39 12.93 -7.83 -9.22
N PHE A 40 13.88 -8.00 -8.30
CA PHE A 40 14.64 -9.25 -8.08
C PHE A 40 14.08 -10.10 -6.92
N ASN A 41 12.75 -10.14 -6.79
CA ASN A 41 12.03 -10.84 -5.71
C ASN A 41 12.36 -10.36 -4.29
N ARG A 42 12.92 -9.15 -4.14
CA ARG A 42 13.29 -8.56 -2.85
C ARG A 42 13.39 -7.03 -2.94
N PRO A 43 13.28 -6.30 -1.81
CA PRO A 43 13.60 -4.88 -1.75
C PRO A 43 15.01 -4.59 -2.25
N ASN A 44 15.19 -3.42 -2.87
CA ASN A 44 16.47 -3.00 -3.42
C ASN A 44 16.53 -1.46 -3.48
N LYS A 45 16.27 -0.83 -2.34
CA LYS A 45 16.26 0.63 -2.19
C LYS A 45 17.63 1.23 -2.49
N GLU A 46 17.63 2.46 -3.00
CA GLU A 46 18.80 3.24 -3.42
C GLU A 46 19.61 2.61 -4.57
N SER A 47 19.04 1.62 -5.25
CA SER A 47 19.73 0.93 -6.34
C SER A 47 19.61 1.65 -7.68
N LEU A 48 20.62 1.44 -8.51
CA LEU A 48 20.63 1.77 -9.94
C LEU A 48 20.82 0.49 -10.75
N ASN A 49 20.31 0.46 -11.98
CA ASN A 49 20.63 -0.60 -12.93
C ASN A 49 21.55 -0.08 -14.04
N GLY A 50 22.83 0.08 -13.72
CA GLY A 50 23.87 0.52 -14.65
C GLY A 50 23.55 1.88 -15.30
N PHE A 51 23.58 1.92 -16.63
CA PHE A 51 23.24 3.10 -17.46
C PHE A 51 21.82 3.04 -18.01
N SER A 52 20.85 2.50 -17.27
CA SER A 52 19.45 2.45 -17.74
C SER A 52 18.81 3.84 -17.72
N HIS A 53 18.34 4.34 -18.86
CA HIS A 53 17.77 5.69 -19.00
C HIS A 53 16.94 5.83 -20.29
N PHE A 54 16.16 6.91 -20.36
CA PHE A 54 15.63 7.42 -21.63
C PHE A 54 16.44 8.61 -22.13
N ALA A 55 16.59 8.73 -23.45
CA ALA A 55 17.23 9.85 -24.12
C ALA A 55 16.41 10.31 -25.33
N ILE A 56 16.56 11.58 -25.71
CA ILE A 56 15.94 12.17 -26.89
C ILE A 56 17.01 12.86 -27.74
N LYS A 57 16.94 12.68 -29.05
CA LYS A 57 17.69 13.44 -30.05
C LYS A 57 16.70 14.13 -30.99
N ALA A 58 16.94 15.40 -31.30
CA ALA A 58 16.26 16.13 -32.36
C ALA A 58 17.25 16.37 -33.51
N GLU A 59 16.87 15.99 -34.73
CA GLU A 59 17.72 16.17 -35.91
C GLU A 59 16.93 16.56 -37.17
N THR A 60 17.59 17.33 -38.03
CA THR A 60 17.26 17.49 -39.44
C THR A 60 18.03 16.44 -40.25
N GLU A 61 17.79 16.33 -41.56
CA GLU A 61 18.34 15.23 -42.38
C GLU A 61 19.88 15.11 -42.35
N ASP A 62 20.61 16.20 -42.11
CA ASP A 62 22.07 16.27 -42.13
C ASP A 62 22.71 16.74 -40.81
N ARG A 63 21.90 17.16 -39.82
CA ARG A 63 22.40 17.83 -38.62
C ARG A 63 21.59 17.48 -37.37
N VAL A 64 22.29 17.12 -36.31
CA VAL A 64 21.72 17.03 -34.96
C VAL A 64 21.55 18.44 -34.39
N LEU A 65 20.32 18.78 -34.01
CA LEU A 65 19.99 20.07 -33.39
C LEU A 65 20.32 20.04 -31.90
N ASP A 66 19.92 18.97 -31.20
CA ASP A 66 20.20 18.75 -29.78
C ASP A 66 20.00 17.27 -29.42
N ALA A 67 20.64 16.79 -28.36
CA ALA A 67 20.39 15.49 -27.77
C ALA A 67 20.61 15.52 -26.25
N ARG A 68 19.70 14.89 -25.52
CA ARG A 68 19.65 14.92 -24.04
C ARG A 68 19.18 13.60 -23.47
N VAL A 69 19.59 13.29 -22.25
CA VAL A 69 18.88 12.29 -21.43
C VAL A 69 17.61 12.93 -20.85
N LEU A 70 16.54 12.16 -20.71
CA LEU A 70 15.27 12.61 -20.13
C LEU A 70 15.34 12.64 -18.60
N ASN A 71 16.27 13.43 -18.09
CA ASN A 71 16.40 13.78 -16.68
C ASN A 71 16.34 15.31 -16.55
N SER A 72 16.01 15.80 -15.35
CA SER A 72 16.42 17.14 -14.91
C SER A 72 17.66 17.07 -14.01
N ASP A 73 18.14 18.25 -13.60
CA ASP A 73 19.28 18.40 -12.69
C ASP A 73 19.21 17.42 -11.51
N LEU A 74 20.37 16.88 -11.16
CA LEU A 74 20.51 16.10 -9.94
C LEU A 74 20.42 17.04 -8.73
N PRO A 75 19.63 16.74 -7.69
CA PRO A 75 19.63 17.54 -6.48
C PRO A 75 20.92 17.33 -5.65
N PRO A 76 21.34 18.31 -4.84
CA PRO A 76 22.48 18.15 -3.93
C PRO A 76 22.22 17.04 -2.90
N HIS A 77 23.26 16.46 -2.30
CA HIS A 77 24.66 16.89 -2.29
C HIS A 77 25.53 16.08 -3.27
N TYR A 78 26.31 16.77 -4.09
CA TYR A 78 27.16 16.18 -5.15
C TYR A 78 28.45 15.53 -4.64
N MET A 79 28.46 15.04 -3.40
CA MET A 79 29.65 14.44 -2.80
C MET A 79 29.79 12.95 -3.13
N GLY A 80 28.71 12.30 -3.57
CA GLY A 80 28.61 10.84 -3.60
C GLY A 80 28.07 10.30 -2.27
N VAL A 81 27.62 9.04 -2.26
CA VAL A 81 26.95 8.41 -1.11
C VAL A 81 27.63 7.07 -0.79
N GLY A 82 27.76 6.78 0.50
CA GLY A 82 28.36 5.54 0.99
C GLY A 82 29.90 5.54 0.98
N GLY A 83 30.47 4.38 1.32
CA GLY A 83 31.91 4.20 1.51
C GLY A 83 32.61 3.36 0.44
N ALA A 84 31.99 3.17 -0.73
CA ALA A 84 32.57 2.34 -1.79
C ALA A 84 33.85 3.00 -2.35
N PRO A 85 34.98 2.25 -2.49
CA PRO A 85 36.18 2.76 -3.15
C PRO A 85 35.84 3.28 -4.56
N TYR A 86 36.28 4.50 -4.88
CA TYR A 86 36.06 5.14 -6.18
C TYR A 86 34.58 5.36 -6.58
N GLY A 87 33.65 5.35 -5.62
CA GLY A 87 32.21 5.56 -5.89
C GLY A 87 31.37 6.05 -4.70
N GLY A 88 32.02 6.38 -3.58
CA GLY A 88 31.39 6.90 -2.36
C GLY A 88 31.63 8.40 -2.14
N ILE A 89 31.53 8.83 -0.88
CA ILE A 89 31.80 10.23 -0.48
C ILE A 89 33.19 10.66 -0.96
N GLY A 90 33.26 11.81 -1.65
CA GLY A 90 34.47 12.37 -2.24
C GLY A 90 34.68 12.05 -3.73
N PHE A 91 33.83 11.20 -4.33
CA PHE A 91 33.92 10.82 -5.75
C PHE A 91 32.77 11.38 -6.61
N GLY A 92 31.89 12.16 -6.01
CA GLY A 92 30.73 12.73 -6.69
C GLY A 92 29.64 11.70 -7.00
N PRO A 93 28.59 12.11 -7.74
CA PRO A 93 27.52 11.21 -8.14
C PRO A 93 28.03 10.04 -9.00
N GLN A 94 27.47 8.85 -8.79
CA GLN A 94 27.81 7.68 -9.59
C GLN A 94 27.48 7.92 -11.07
N ARG A 95 28.31 7.40 -12.00
CA ARG A 95 28.10 7.56 -13.45
C ARG A 95 26.73 7.05 -13.93
N GLY A 96 26.19 6.01 -13.28
CA GLY A 96 24.87 5.46 -13.59
C GLY A 96 23.71 6.43 -13.36
N THR A 97 23.94 7.54 -12.63
CA THR A 97 22.96 8.62 -12.49
C THR A 97 22.75 9.41 -13.78
N MET A 98 23.66 9.28 -14.76
CA MET A 98 23.67 10.03 -16.00
C MET A 98 23.83 11.56 -15.84
N ALA A 99 24.14 12.06 -14.63
CA ALA A 99 24.27 13.49 -14.35
C ALA A 99 25.42 14.18 -15.14
N GLY A 100 26.38 13.40 -15.66
CA GLY A 100 27.45 13.91 -16.51
C GLY A 100 27.12 14.00 -18.01
N VAL A 101 25.90 13.63 -18.42
CA VAL A 101 25.43 13.67 -19.82
C VAL A 101 24.45 14.83 -19.98
N PRO A 102 24.43 15.59 -21.10
CA PRO A 102 23.46 16.66 -21.31
C PRO A 102 22.02 16.24 -21.01
N HIS A 103 21.31 17.06 -20.23
CA HIS A 103 19.94 16.83 -19.74
C HIS A 103 19.15 18.14 -19.72
N PHE A 104 17.89 18.11 -19.29
CA PHE A 104 17.07 19.31 -19.18
C PHE A 104 17.40 20.07 -17.90
N SER A 105 17.32 21.40 -17.93
CA SER A 105 17.60 22.22 -16.75
C SER A 105 16.60 22.04 -15.61
N ASP A 106 15.34 21.75 -15.92
CA ASP A 106 14.29 21.63 -14.91
C ASP A 106 13.19 20.64 -15.36
N LEU A 107 12.36 20.22 -14.41
CA LEU A 107 11.13 19.51 -14.71
C LEU A 107 9.99 19.86 -13.74
N GLU A 108 8.77 19.70 -14.23
CA GLU A 108 7.58 19.63 -13.39
C GLU A 108 7.14 18.17 -13.27
N PHE A 109 7.06 17.65 -12.05
CA PHE A 109 6.57 16.30 -11.76
C PHE A 109 5.16 16.39 -11.17
N CYS A 110 4.17 15.87 -11.86
CA CYS A 110 2.82 15.71 -11.34
C CYS A 110 2.59 14.24 -10.94
N GLY A 111 2.29 14.02 -9.66
CA GLY A 111 2.10 12.70 -9.09
C GLY A 111 0.68 12.50 -8.56
N GLU A 112 -0.17 11.93 -9.40
CA GLU A 112 -1.54 11.53 -9.06
C GLU A 112 -1.64 10.01 -9.26
N PHE A 113 -1.20 9.26 -8.24
CA PHE A 113 -1.09 7.80 -8.33
C PHE A 113 -2.42 7.18 -8.80
N PRO A 114 -2.40 6.30 -9.81
CA PRO A 114 -1.28 5.51 -10.34
C PRO A 114 -0.49 6.10 -11.51
N PHE A 115 -0.66 7.39 -11.83
CA PHE A 115 0.07 8.07 -12.90
C PHE A 115 1.11 9.06 -12.38
N ALA A 116 2.25 9.10 -13.06
CA ALA A 116 3.22 10.18 -12.98
C ALA A 116 3.31 10.89 -14.33
N GLU A 117 3.18 12.21 -14.34
CA GLU A 117 3.29 13.05 -15.53
C GLU A 117 4.47 14.01 -15.35
N LEU A 118 5.48 13.88 -16.21
CA LEU A 118 6.70 14.66 -16.16
C LEU A 118 6.71 15.61 -17.36
N ARG A 119 6.98 16.89 -17.12
CA ARG A 119 7.21 17.89 -18.16
C ARG A 119 8.63 18.42 -18.04
N PHE A 120 9.44 18.17 -19.06
CA PHE A 120 10.82 18.62 -19.12
C PHE A 120 10.89 20.06 -19.63
N ILE A 121 11.70 20.89 -18.97
CA ILE A 121 11.76 22.33 -19.20
C ILE A 121 13.19 22.72 -19.54
N ASP A 122 13.38 23.12 -20.81
CA ASP A 122 14.57 23.81 -21.29
C ASP A 122 14.24 24.51 -22.63
N GLU A 123 14.42 25.83 -22.70
CA GLU A 123 14.09 26.61 -23.90
C GLU A 123 15.02 26.36 -25.09
N SER A 124 16.21 25.80 -24.84
CA SER A 124 17.19 25.54 -25.89
C SER A 124 16.97 24.20 -26.61
N PHE A 125 16.19 23.27 -26.03
CA PHE A 125 15.80 22.06 -26.72
C PHE A 125 14.74 22.36 -27.79
N PRO A 126 14.90 21.90 -29.04
CA PRO A 126 14.00 22.23 -30.15
C PRO A 126 12.71 21.40 -30.08
N GLY A 127 11.93 21.52 -29.01
CA GLY A 127 10.64 20.85 -28.82
C GLY A 127 10.17 20.90 -27.37
N ARG A 128 8.90 20.58 -27.11
CA ARG A 128 8.40 20.33 -25.76
C ARG A 128 8.28 18.83 -25.52
N VAL A 129 8.81 18.35 -24.40
CA VAL A 129 8.86 16.92 -24.08
C VAL A 129 8.10 16.65 -22.78
N SER A 130 7.23 15.64 -22.81
CA SER A 130 6.55 15.15 -21.62
C SER A 130 6.51 13.63 -21.58
N VAL A 131 6.52 13.05 -20.38
CA VAL A 131 6.45 11.61 -20.14
C VAL A 131 5.26 11.31 -19.24
N THR A 132 4.38 10.42 -19.68
CA THR A 132 3.37 9.79 -18.83
C THR A 132 3.85 8.40 -18.47
N ALA A 133 4.04 8.13 -17.18
CA ALA A 133 4.46 6.83 -16.66
C ALA A 133 3.38 6.22 -15.76
N PHE A 134 3.15 4.92 -15.88
CA PHE A 134 2.21 4.18 -15.03
C PHE A 134 2.49 2.68 -14.99
N ASN A 135 1.82 1.98 -14.09
CA ASN A 135 1.53 0.55 -14.20
C ASN A 135 0.02 0.39 -14.01
N PRO A 136 -0.65 -0.57 -14.68
CA PRO A 136 -2.09 -0.74 -14.53
C PRO A 136 -2.49 -0.91 -13.05
N PHE A 137 -3.42 -0.09 -12.58
CA PHE A 137 -3.99 -0.19 -11.24
C PHE A 137 -5.50 -0.04 -11.39
N ILE A 138 -6.16 -1.18 -11.53
CA ILE A 138 -7.57 -1.28 -11.90
C ILE A 138 -8.25 -2.02 -10.76
N PRO A 139 -8.93 -1.33 -9.83
CA PRO A 139 -9.60 -1.99 -8.72
C PRO A 139 -10.53 -3.09 -9.21
N LEU A 140 -10.58 -4.20 -8.47
CA LEU A 140 -11.27 -5.46 -8.79
C LEU A 140 -10.66 -6.29 -9.95
N ASN A 141 -9.73 -5.74 -10.72
CA ASN A 141 -8.94 -6.50 -11.70
C ASN A 141 -7.51 -6.67 -11.17
N ASP A 142 -7.37 -7.62 -10.24
CA ASP A 142 -6.08 -7.92 -9.63
C ASP A 142 -5.09 -8.57 -10.62
N GLN A 143 -5.56 -9.20 -11.69
CA GLN A 143 -4.71 -9.87 -12.69
C GLN A 143 -3.92 -8.83 -13.48
N ASP A 144 -4.60 -7.87 -14.11
CA ASP A 144 -3.93 -6.78 -14.84
C ASP A 144 -3.17 -5.85 -13.90
N SER A 145 -3.67 -5.67 -12.67
CA SER A 145 -2.96 -4.93 -11.64
C SER A 145 -1.71 -5.65 -11.12
N SER A 146 -1.47 -6.91 -11.51
CA SER A 146 -0.28 -7.71 -11.19
C SER A 146 0.66 -7.87 -12.39
N ILE A 147 0.58 -7.01 -13.42
CA ILE A 147 1.49 -7.06 -14.57
C ILE A 147 2.91 -6.60 -14.14
N PRO A 148 3.96 -7.40 -14.40
CA PRO A 148 5.35 -7.08 -14.02
C PRO A 148 5.99 -6.12 -15.02
N GLY A 149 5.58 -4.85 -15.01
CA GLY A 149 6.11 -3.87 -15.96
C GLY A 149 5.92 -2.39 -15.61
N ALA A 150 6.73 -1.54 -16.21
CA ALA A 150 6.63 -0.09 -16.18
C ALA A 150 6.29 0.43 -17.60
N PHE A 151 5.26 1.27 -17.70
CA PHE A 151 4.71 1.77 -18.96
C PHE A 151 5.06 3.24 -19.11
N PHE A 152 5.50 3.63 -20.31
CA PHE A 152 5.92 5.01 -20.62
C PHE A 152 5.32 5.46 -21.96
N GLU A 153 4.63 6.59 -21.97
CA GLU A 153 4.29 7.33 -23.20
C GLU A 153 5.07 8.64 -23.21
N ILE A 154 5.94 8.81 -24.20
CA ILE A 154 6.80 9.97 -24.37
C ILE A 154 6.21 10.80 -25.52
N LYS A 155 5.74 12.00 -25.19
CA LYS A 155 5.16 12.94 -26.15
C LYS A 155 6.16 14.05 -26.47
N VAL A 156 6.24 14.40 -27.74
CA VAL A 156 7.02 15.54 -28.23
C VAL A 156 6.12 16.45 -29.05
N ASP A 157 6.15 17.75 -28.76
CA ASP A 157 5.59 18.79 -29.62
C ASP A 157 6.73 19.51 -30.35
N ASN A 158 6.72 19.53 -31.68
CA ASN A 158 7.70 20.26 -32.47
C ASN A 158 7.41 21.76 -32.43
N THR A 159 8.24 22.50 -31.70
CA THR A 159 8.12 23.96 -31.56
C THR A 159 8.90 24.75 -32.61
N THR A 160 9.64 24.06 -33.49
CA THR A 160 10.42 24.70 -34.56
C THR A 160 9.54 25.03 -35.77
N SER A 161 10.10 25.81 -36.70
CA SER A 161 9.48 26.11 -37.99
C SER A 161 9.81 25.09 -39.08
N GLU A 162 10.57 24.03 -38.76
CA GLU A 162 11.03 23.03 -39.73
C GLU A 162 10.57 21.62 -39.34
N THR A 163 10.68 20.68 -40.28
CA THR A 163 10.41 19.27 -39.99
C THR A 163 11.59 18.67 -39.24
N VAL A 164 11.33 18.13 -38.05
CA VAL A 164 12.35 17.54 -37.17
C VAL A 164 12.07 16.06 -36.99
N THR A 165 13.12 15.25 -37.06
CA THR A 165 13.07 13.85 -36.62
C THR A 165 13.47 13.79 -35.15
N TYR A 166 12.55 13.34 -34.30
CA TYR A 166 12.85 13.04 -32.90
C TYR A 166 13.12 11.55 -32.76
N THR A 167 14.26 11.23 -32.18
CA THR A 167 14.65 9.87 -31.80
C THR A 167 14.55 9.75 -30.30
N ILE A 168 13.65 8.89 -29.82
CA ILE A 168 13.51 8.58 -28.39
C ILE A 168 14.12 7.20 -28.14
N CYS A 169 15.15 7.14 -27.30
CA CYS A 169 15.92 5.94 -27.02
C CYS A 169 15.76 5.48 -25.57
N ALA A 170 15.41 4.21 -25.40
CA ALA A 170 15.46 3.52 -24.11
C ALA A 170 16.73 2.65 -24.07
N SER A 171 17.68 3.03 -23.22
CA SER A 171 18.87 2.23 -22.93
C SER A 171 18.66 1.46 -21.63
N VAL A 172 18.98 0.17 -21.62
CA VAL A 172 18.75 -0.70 -20.45
C VAL A 172 19.97 -1.57 -20.22
N SER A 173 20.48 -1.56 -18.99
CA SER A 173 21.57 -2.44 -18.57
C SER A 173 21.03 -3.82 -18.26
N ASN A 174 21.74 -4.86 -18.68
CA ASN A 174 21.39 -6.23 -18.32
C ASN A 174 21.64 -6.42 -16.81
N PRO A 175 20.60 -6.67 -15.99
CA PRO A 175 20.81 -6.88 -14.56
C PRO A 175 21.46 -8.24 -14.26
N LEU A 176 21.40 -9.19 -15.20
CA LEU A 176 21.95 -10.54 -15.07
C LEU A 176 23.43 -10.53 -15.48
N ARG A 177 24.31 -10.45 -14.48
CA ARG A 177 25.76 -10.37 -14.71
C ARG A 177 26.40 -11.69 -15.14
N VAL A 178 25.79 -12.81 -14.76
CA VAL A 178 26.31 -14.14 -15.11
C VAL A 178 25.69 -14.59 -16.42
N GLY A 179 26.53 -14.75 -17.45
CA GLY A 179 26.08 -15.19 -18.78
C GLY A 179 25.05 -14.26 -19.42
N GLY A 180 25.12 -12.95 -19.14
CA GLY A 180 24.17 -11.97 -19.67
C GLY A 180 24.19 -11.90 -21.20
N VAL A 181 23.02 -11.98 -21.82
CA VAL A 181 22.82 -11.88 -23.27
C VAL A 181 21.70 -10.90 -23.56
N ASN A 182 21.94 -10.00 -24.52
CA ASN A 182 20.94 -9.08 -25.04
C ASN A 182 20.60 -9.49 -26.47
N LYS A 183 19.31 -9.55 -26.80
CA LYS A 183 18.85 -9.96 -28.13
C LYS A 183 17.68 -9.12 -28.63
N TYR A 184 17.78 -8.63 -29.86
CA TYR A 184 16.69 -7.96 -30.55
C TYR A 184 15.71 -8.98 -31.13
N LEU A 185 14.42 -8.67 -31.01
CA LEU A 185 13.31 -9.50 -31.47
C LEU A 185 12.22 -8.60 -32.07
N LEU A 186 11.64 -9.03 -33.18
CA LEU A 186 10.36 -8.53 -33.68
C LEU A 186 9.32 -9.60 -33.40
N LYS A 187 8.40 -9.34 -32.46
CA LYS A 187 7.41 -10.31 -31.99
C LYS A 187 6.04 -9.67 -32.00
N ASP A 188 5.11 -10.32 -32.71
CA ASP A 188 3.71 -9.89 -32.83
C ASP A 188 3.54 -8.43 -33.31
N GLY A 189 4.47 -7.94 -34.15
CA GLY A 189 4.50 -6.56 -34.64
C GLY A 189 5.16 -5.55 -33.69
N PHE A 190 5.68 -5.99 -32.54
CA PHE A 190 6.38 -5.14 -31.57
C PHE A 190 7.89 -5.37 -31.60
N HIS A 191 8.65 -4.29 -31.52
CA HIS A 191 10.10 -4.31 -31.45
C HIS A 191 10.55 -4.43 -30.00
N ALA A 192 11.43 -5.38 -29.70
CA ALA A 192 11.89 -5.65 -28.35
C ALA A 192 13.39 -5.95 -28.27
N LEU A 193 14.02 -5.56 -27.17
CA LEU A 193 15.31 -6.08 -26.73
C LEU A 193 15.08 -6.89 -25.46
N LYS A 194 15.35 -8.20 -25.54
CA LYS A 194 15.29 -9.13 -24.42
C LYS A 194 16.68 -9.30 -23.81
N LEU A 195 16.79 -9.05 -22.52
CA LEU A 195 17.99 -9.18 -21.70
C LEU A 195 17.79 -10.41 -20.82
N SER A 196 18.55 -11.47 -21.07
CA SER A 196 18.44 -12.76 -20.39
C SER A 196 19.80 -13.28 -19.96
N THR A 197 19.84 -14.49 -19.40
CA THR A 197 21.06 -15.22 -19.05
C THR A 197 21.16 -16.52 -19.86
N VAL A 198 22.39 -16.97 -20.13
CA VAL A 198 22.69 -18.32 -20.63
C VAL A 198 23.36 -19.14 -19.54
N GLY A 199 23.00 -20.42 -19.45
CA GLY A 199 23.61 -21.36 -18.50
C GLY A 199 23.01 -21.38 -17.10
N ILE A 200 21.92 -20.66 -16.86
CA ILE A 200 21.10 -20.78 -15.64
C ILE A 200 19.80 -21.50 -16.00
N GLU A 201 19.45 -22.56 -15.26
CA GLU A 201 18.29 -23.40 -15.53
C GLU A 201 16.97 -22.74 -15.12
N GLN A 202 15.90 -23.04 -15.86
CA GLN A 202 14.53 -22.64 -15.51
C GLN A 202 14.12 -23.33 -14.20
N GLY A 203 14.12 -22.58 -13.10
CA GLY A 203 13.83 -23.11 -11.76
C GLY A 203 14.84 -22.68 -10.70
N GLU A 204 16.00 -22.16 -11.09
CA GLU A 204 16.95 -21.54 -10.14
C GLU A 204 16.50 -20.11 -9.79
N PRO A 205 16.70 -19.64 -8.54
CA PRO A 205 16.36 -18.26 -8.14
C PRO A 205 17.06 -17.16 -8.94
N GLU A 206 18.22 -17.45 -9.52
CA GLU A 206 18.99 -16.54 -10.36
C GLU A 206 18.47 -16.47 -11.81
N TYR A 207 17.54 -17.37 -12.20
CA TYR A 207 16.95 -17.36 -13.52
C TYR A 207 15.96 -16.19 -13.66
N GLY A 208 16.09 -15.45 -14.75
CA GLY A 208 15.11 -14.46 -15.13
C GLY A 208 15.46 -13.76 -16.43
N ASP A 209 14.64 -12.79 -16.79
CA ASP A 209 14.82 -11.93 -17.94
C ASP A 209 14.11 -10.58 -17.78
N LEU A 210 14.59 -9.58 -18.53
CA LEU A 210 14.07 -8.22 -18.61
C LEU A 210 13.88 -7.86 -20.09
N THR A 211 12.80 -7.18 -20.45
CA THR A 211 12.53 -6.74 -21.83
C THR A 211 12.20 -5.26 -21.87
N VAL A 212 12.80 -4.55 -22.83
CA VAL A 212 12.32 -3.24 -23.29
C VAL A 212 11.67 -3.40 -24.64
N ALA A 213 10.45 -2.89 -24.82
CA ALA A 213 9.72 -3.00 -26.07
C ALA A 213 8.96 -1.72 -26.45
N THR A 214 8.72 -1.53 -27.74
CA THR A 214 7.93 -0.44 -28.31
C THR A 214 7.02 -0.93 -29.42
N ASN A 215 5.91 -0.23 -29.63
CA ASN A 215 5.01 -0.41 -30.77
C ASN A 215 5.27 0.58 -31.91
N SER A 216 6.39 1.31 -31.88
CA SER A 216 6.77 2.23 -32.95
C SER A 216 7.12 1.48 -34.22
N GLU A 217 6.68 1.98 -35.38
CA GLU A 217 6.94 1.36 -36.68
C GLU A 217 8.38 1.54 -37.16
N ASP A 218 8.98 2.70 -36.89
CA ASP A 218 10.36 3.01 -37.25
C ASP A 218 11.28 2.97 -36.02
N VAL A 219 12.20 2.00 -36.01
CA VAL A 219 13.17 1.81 -34.92
C VAL A 219 14.61 1.64 -35.41
N SER A 220 15.54 1.92 -34.52
CA SER A 220 16.92 1.44 -34.57
C SER A 220 17.33 0.89 -33.21
N TYR A 221 18.36 0.06 -33.17
CA TYR A 221 18.74 -0.60 -31.92
C TYR A 221 20.21 -0.97 -31.86
N GLN A 222 20.68 -1.19 -30.62
CA GLN A 222 21.94 -1.83 -30.30
C GLN A 222 21.68 -2.94 -29.30
N GLU A 223 22.01 -4.19 -29.65
CA GLU A 223 22.01 -5.30 -28.70
C GLU A 223 23.10 -5.06 -27.63
N TYR A 224 24.23 -4.46 -28.01
CA TYR A 224 25.33 -4.15 -27.10
C TYR A 224 25.90 -2.75 -27.30
N TRP A 225 26.14 -2.05 -26.21
CA TRP A 225 27.08 -0.93 -26.18
C TRP A 225 28.51 -1.39 -26.43
N TYR A 226 29.43 -0.47 -26.70
CA TYR A 226 30.82 -0.83 -26.97
C TYR A 226 31.47 -1.46 -25.73
N ARG A 227 32.05 -2.66 -25.90
CA ARG A 227 32.84 -3.35 -24.86
C ARG A 227 34.26 -2.80 -24.89
N GLY A 228 34.43 -1.64 -24.26
CA GLY A 228 35.72 -1.01 -24.03
C GLY A 228 36.09 -1.01 -22.55
N SER A 229 37.17 -0.31 -22.20
CA SER A 229 37.60 -0.14 -20.81
C SER A 229 37.18 1.23 -20.28
N TRP A 230 37.38 1.48 -18.98
CA TRP A 230 37.20 2.81 -18.36
C TRP A 230 35.82 3.44 -18.63
N PHE A 231 35.78 4.45 -19.50
CA PHE A 231 34.59 5.26 -19.82
C PHE A 231 34.10 5.06 -21.25
N ASP A 232 34.74 4.15 -22.02
CA ASP A 232 34.54 3.98 -23.46
C ASP A 232 33.09 3.64 -23.81
N ASN A 233 32.42 2.81 -23.00
CA ASN A 233 31.06 2.35 -23.27
C ASN A 233 30.08 3.53 -23.41
N LEU A 234 30.03 4.40 -22.40
CA LEU A 234 29.17 5.57 -22.37
C LEU A 234 29.64 6.63 -23.37
N GLY A 235 30.96 6.84 -23.49
CA GLY A 235 31.52 7.81 -24.43
C GLY A 235 31.19 7.49 -25.89
N ILE A 236 31.30 6.21 -26.29
CA ILE A 236 30.96 5.78 -27.65
C ILE A 236 29.46 5.77 -27.88
N PHE A 237 28.65 5.32 -26.91
CA PHE A 237 27.19 5.44 -27.03
C PHE A 237 26.78 6.89 -27.26
N TRP A 238 27.24 7.82 -26.43
CA TRP A 238 26.87 9.23 -26.54
C TRP A 238 27.28 9.83 -27.88
N ARG A 239 28.52 9.55 -28.34
CA ARG A 239 29.00 9.99 -29.66
C ARG A 239 28.14 9.44 -30.81
N GLN A 240 27.72 8.18 -30.72
CA GLN A 240 26.86 7.57 -31.74
C GLN A 240 25.44 8.13 -31.70
N PHE A 241 24.86 8.31 -30.51
CA PHE A 241 23.53 8.86 -30.34
C PHE A 241 23.45 10.31 -30.82
N THR A 242 24.50 11.10 -30.62
CA THR A 242 24.64 12.50 -31.07
C THR A 242 25.15 12.65 -32.51
N SER A 243 25.31 11.55 -33.26
CA SER A 243 25.59 11.60 -34.69
C SER A 243 24.28 11.59 -35.50
N PRO A 244 24.23 12.26 -36.67
CA PRO A 244 23.06 12.20 -37.54
C PRO A 244 22.67 10.78 -37.92
N GLY A 245 21.36 10.49 -37.91
CA GLY A 245 20.78 9.24 -38.37
C GLY A 245 20.61 8.16 -37.29
N LYS A 246 20.38 6.93 -37.75
CA LYS A 246 19.96 5.79 -36.92
C LYS A 246 21.13 5.10 -36.22
N LEU A 247 20.87 4.56 -35.03
CA LEU A 247 21.83 3.73 -34.31
C LEU A 247 22.16 2.48 -35.14
N GLN A 248 23.46 2.19 -35.25
CA GLN A 248 23.93 0.97 -35.89
C GLN A 248 24.01 -0.15 -34.86
N ASN A 249 23.39 -1.30 -35.16
CA ASN A 249 23.43 -2.44 -34.27
C ASN A 249 24.88 -2.90 -34.05
N ARG A 250 25.15 -3.37 -32.84
CA ARG A 250 26.42 -3.92 -32.44
C ARG A 250 26.16 -5.23 -31.71
N THR A 251 26.84 -6.26 -32.16
CA THR A 251 26.78 -7.61 -31.59
C THR A 251 28.17 -8.05 -31.15
N TYR A 252 28.21 -8.93 -30.16
CA TYR A 252 29.42 -9.60 -29.72
C TYR A 252 29.14 -11.09 -29.54
N PRO A 253 30.18 -11.94 -29.60
CA PRO A 253 30.08 -13.29 -29.08
C PRO A 253 29.69 -13.31 -27.60
N GLU A 254 29.06 -14.40 -27.18
CA GLU A 254 28.76 -14.66 -25.77
C GLU A 254 30.04 -14.58 -24.93
N SER A 255 29.95 -13.91 -23.78
CA SER A 255 31.07 -13.77 -22.85
C SER A 255 30.76 -14.52 -21.56
N LYS A 256 31.78 -15.21 -21.04
CA LYS A 256 31.74 -15.78 -19.68
C LYS A 256 32.32 -14.83 -18.63
N ASP A 257 32.71 -13.61 -19.01
CA ASP A 257 33.24 -12.62 -18.07
C ASP A 257 32.11 -11.93 -17.32
N ASN A 258 31.83 -12.42 -16.11
CA ASN A 258 30.78 -11.91 -15.23
C ASN A 258 31.06 -10.49 -14.68
N ARG A 259 32.19 -9.87 -15.04
CA ARG A 259 32.49 -8.47 -14.72
C ARG A 259 31.87 -7.49 -15.72
N LEU A 260 31.45 -7.97 -16.89
CA LEU A 260 30.77 -7.14 -17.89
C LEU A 260 29.31 -6.91 -17.49
N GLN A 261 28.90 -5.65 -17.42
CA GLN A 261 27.48 -5.28 -17.39
C GLN A 261 27.14 -4.65 -18.74
N ASP A 262 26.63 -5.48 -19.66
CA ASP A 262 26.25 -5.02 -20.99
C ASP A 262 24.99 -4.14 -20.95
N VAL A 263 24.92 -3.19 -21.88
CA VAL A 263 23.78 -2.27 -22.04
C VAL A 263 23.26 -2.40 -23.46
N CYS A 264 21.94 -2.44 -23.62
CA CYS A 264 21.28 -2.41 -24.91
C CYS A 264 20.57 -1.06 -25.14
N SER A 265 20.12 -0.77 -26.35
CA SER A 265 19.39 0.46 -26.66
C SER A 265 18.36 0.23 -27.75
N LEU A 266 17.11 0.59 -27.50
CA LEU A 266 16.00 0.56 -28.46
C LEU A 266 15.55 2.00 -28.71
N ALA A 267 15.65 2.47 -29.94
CA ALA A 267 15.31 3.83 -30.33
C ALA A 267 14.16 3.85 -31.32
N ALA A 268 13.13 4.65 -31.04
CA ALA A 268 12.01 4.92 -31.93
C ALA A 268 12.19 6.27 -32.61
N HIS A 269 11.80 6.37 -33.88
CA HIS A 269 11.95 7.58 -34.69
C HIS A 269 10.59 8.11 -35.12
N ILE A 270 10.34 9.40 -34.88
CA ILE A 270 9.14 10.11 -35.32
C ILE A 270 9.54 11.36 -36.08
N ARG A 271 9.01 11.54 -37.29
CA ARG A 271 9.22 12.74 -38.12
C ARG A 271 8.01 13.65 -37.96
N LEU A 272 8.23 14.85 -37.42
CA LEU A 272 7.17 15.81 -37.10
C LEU A 272 7.38 17.11 -37.88
N GLY A 273 6.35 17.56 -38.60
CA GLY A 273 6.28 18.90 -39.18
C GLY A 273 6.24 20.01 -38.13
N ALA A 274 6.37 21.26 -38.58
CA ALA A 274 6.30 22.42 -37.70
C ALA A 274 4.95 22.46 -36.95
N GLY A 275 4.99 22.54 -35.62
CA GLY A 275 3.80 22.54 -34.77
C GLY A 275 3.12 21.18 -34.56
N GLU A 276 3.60 20.10 -35.19
CA GLU A 276 3.04 18.76 -35.01
C GLU A 276 3.48 18.13 -33.69
N SER A 277 2.64 17.22 -33.19
CA SER A 277 2.90 16.43 -31.98
C SER A 277 2.99 14.94 -32.33
N GLY A 278 3.92 14.24 -31.69
CA GLY A 278 4.03 12.78 -31.80
C GLY A 278 4.18 12.12 -30.44
N LYS A 279 3.86 10.82 -30.38
CA LYS A 279 3.93 10.00 -29.18
C LYS A 279 4.66 8.70 -29.48
N VAL A 280 5.51 8.27 -28.55
CA VAL A 280 6.19 6.98 -28.59
C VAL A 280 5.90 6.26 -27.28
N ARG A 281 5.61 4.96 -27.36
CA ARG A 281 5.35 4.13 -26.18
C ARG A 281 6.46 3.13 -25.96
N PHE A 282 6.85 2.97 -24.70
CA PHE A 282 7.75 1.92 -24.25
C PHE A 282 7.15 1.17 -23.08
N VAL A 283 7.45 -0.13 -22.99
CA VAL A 283 7.26 -0.93 -21.78
C VAL A 283 8.60 -1.52 -21.36
N LEU A 284 8.85 -1.51 -20.06
CA LEU A 284 9.95 -2.23 -19.40
C LEU A 284 9.31 -3.33 -18.55
N THR A 285 9.43 -4.59 -18.95
CA THR A 285 8.82 -5.74 -18.25
C THR A 285 9.89 -6.70 -17.76
N TRP A 286 9.60 -7.44 -16.68
CA TRP A 286 10.54 -8.39 -16.07
C TRP A 286 9.90 -9.72 -15.73
N SER A 287 10.72 -10.76 -15.64
CA SER A 287 10.33 -12.08 -15.18
C SER A 287 11.47 -12.74 -14.40
N PHE A 288 11.37 -12.75 -13.08
CA PHE A 288 12.20 -13.55 -12.17
C PHE A 288 11.34 -14.62 -11.50
N PRO A 289 10.99 -15.70 -12.21
CA PRO A 289 9.85 -16.55 -11.87
C PRO A 289 10.01 -17.34 -10.58
N THR A 290 11.25 -17.67 -10.19
CA THR A 290 11.54 -18.50 -9.02
C THR A 290 11.95 -17.63 -7.84
N THR A 291 11.33 -17.85 -6.69
CA THR A 291 11.69 -17.20 -5.44
C THR A 291 11.89 -18.24 -4.32
N TYR A 292 12.51 -17.81 -3.24
CA TYR A 292 12.72 -18.60 -2.02
C TYR A 292 12.63 -17.67 -0.81
N ASN A 293 12.48 -18.27 0.38
CA ASN A 293 12.44 -17.51 1.63
C ASN A 293 13.87 -17.04 1.96
N TYR A 294 14.28 -15.89 1.42
CA TYR A 294 15.65 -15.39 1.55
C TYR A 294 15.93 -14.70 2.89
N TRP A 295 14.89 -14.35 3.65
CA TRP A 295 15.00 -13.71 4.96
C TRP A 295 15.04 -14.73 6.11
N ASN A 296 14.39 -15.89 5.94
CA ASN A 296 14.36 -16.99 6.90
C ASN A 296 14.40 -18.35 6.15
N PRO A 297 15.55 -18.69 5.53
CA PRO A 297 15.66 -19.85 4.64
C PRO A 297 15.50 -21.18 5.38
N GLU A 298 14.49 -21.95 5.00
CA GLU A 298 14.44 -23.38 5.34
C GLU A 298 15.50 -24.14 4.52
N ARG A 299 16.27 -24.97 5.21
CA ARG A 299 17.10 -25.99 4.57
C ARG A 299 16.26 -27.26 4.45
N CYS A 300 16.36 -27.95 3.32
CA CYS A 300 15.63 -29.20 3.07
C CYS A 300 15.88 -30.22 4.19
N ASP A 301 14.84 -30.53 4.98
CA ASP A 301 14.90 -31.51 6.07
C ASP A 301 14.24 -32.83 5.63
N CYS A 302 14.77 -33.41 4.56
CA CYS A 302 14.37 -34.76 4.20
C CYS A 302 14.91 -35.71 5.28
N GLY A 303 14.03 -36.26 6.12
CA GLY A 303 14.33 -37.26 7.16
C GLY A 303 14.94 -38.58 6.66
N HIS A 304 15.41 -38.62 5.42
CA HIS A 304 16.22 -39.67 4.81
C HIS A 304 17.43 -38.99 4.18
N GLY A 305 18.61 -39.22 4.77
CA GLY A 305 19.86 -38.48 4.54
C GLY A 305 20.48 -38.57 3.13
N GLU A 306 19.74 -38.18 2.09
CA GLU A 306 20.19 -38.21 0.70
C GLU A 306 20.02 -36.88 -0.07
N CYS A 307 19.47 -35.80 0.51
CA CYS A 307 19.50 -34.50 -0.18
C CYS A 307 20.85 -33.81 0.03
N LYS A 308 21.80 -34.07 -0.87
CA LYS A 308 23.13 -33.44 -0.91
C LYS A 308 23.15 -32.01 -1.48
N SER A 309 22.00 -31.39 -1.78
CA SER A 309 21.98 -30.17 -2.62
C SER A 309 22.19 -28.87 -1.85
N GLY A 310 21.82 -28.80 -0.56
CA GLY A 310 21.87 -27.54 0.21
C GLY A 310 21.01 -26.41 -0.35
N LYS A 311 20.12 -26.68 -1.32
CA LYS A 311 19.30 -25.67 -2.01
C LYS A 311 18.07 -25.28 -1.16
N PRO A 312 17.66 -23.99 -1.18
CA PRO A 312 16.48 -23.54 -0.45
C PRO A 312 15.20 -24.08 -1.11
N ARG A 313 14.13 -24.21 -0.32
CA ARG A 313 12.80 -24.49 -0.86
C ARG A 313 12.30 -23.28 -1.65
N THR A 314 11.84 -23.50 -2.88
CA THR A 314 11.41 -22.46 -3.81
C THR A 314 9.90 -22.52 -4.07
N TRP A 315 9.35 -21.41 -4.58
CA TRP A 315 8.01 -21.33 -5.19
C TRP A 315 8.04 -20.38 -6.39
N ARG A 316 6.98 -20.40 -7.21
CA ARG A 316 6.87 -19.47 -8.35
C ARG A 316 6.11 -18.20 -7.99
N ASN A 317 6.55 -17.07 -8.54
CA ASN A 317 5.76 -15.84 -8.50
C ASN A 317 4.47 -15.99 -9.29
N TYR A 318 3.38 -15.40 -8.80
CA TYR A 318 2.07 -15.44 -9.46
C TYR A 318 2.11 -14.99 -10.93
N TYR A 319 2.76 -13.87 -11.24
CA TYR A 319 2.79 -13.36 -12.63
C TYR A 319 3.44 -14.35 -13.60
N ALA A 320 4.31 -15.25 -13.13
CA ALA A 320 4.94 -16.28 -13.94
C ALA A 320 4.02 -17.47 -14.24
N THR A 321 2.82 -17.50 -13.66
CA THR A 321 1.71 -18.38 -14.04
C THR A 321 0.85 -17.77 -15.16
N LEU A 322 0.90 -16.45 -15.31
CA LEU A 322 0.15 -15.69 -16.31
C LEU A 322 0.94 -15.47 -17.60
N PHE A 323 2.24 -15.19 -17.45
CA PHE A 323 3.14 -14.86 -18.54
C PHE A 323 4.31 -15.83 -18.56
N LYS A 324 4.69 -16.26 -19.77
CA LYS A 324 5.82 -17.18 -19.93
C LYS A 324 7.16 -16.56 -19.54
N ASP A 325 7.37 -15.30 -19.92
CA ASP A 325 8.60 -14.53 -19.71
C ASP A 325 8.34 -13.02 -19.81
N SER A 326 9.38 -12.18 -19.71
CA SER A 326 9.21 -10.72 -19.80
C SER A 326 8.77 -10.26 -21.19
N LEU A 327 9.12 -10.99 -22.26
CA LEU A 327 8.70 -10.64 -23.62
C LEU A 327 7.20 -10.88 -23.81
N ASP A 328 6.65 -11.95 -23.24
CA ASP A 328 5.23 -12.27 -23.29
C ASP A 328 4.39 -11.18 -22.59
N SER A 329 4.80 -10.76 -21.39
CA SER A 329 4.18 -9.64 -20.68
C SER A 329 4.35 -8.30 -21.41
N ALA A 330 5.48 -8.05 -22.10
CA ALA A 330 5.66 -6.86 -22.93
C ALA A 330 4.68 -6.82 -24.11
N CYS A 331 4.56 -7.93 -24.84
CA CYS A 331 3.63 -8.06 -25.97
C CYS A 331 2.17 -7.91 -25.52
N TYR A 332 1.80 -8.53 -24.39
CA TYR A 332 0.48 -8.35 -23.80
C TYR A 332 0.20 -6.87 -23.48
N SER A 333 1.16 -6.22 -22.80
CA SER A 333 1.07 -4.83 -22.37
C SER A 333 0.88 -3.86 -23.54
N LEU A 334 1.66 -3.99 -24.61
CA LEU A 334 1.54 -3.14 -25.80
C LEU A 334 0.25 -3.42 -26.59
N ARG A 335 -0.15 -4.69 -26.71
CA ARG A 335 -1.39 -5.09 -27.39
C ARG A 335 -2.63 -4.52 -26.70
N HIS A 336 -2.63 -4.51 -25.37
CA HIS A 336 -3.76 -4.05 -24.56
C HIS A 336 -3.58 -2.64 -24.01
N TRP A 337 -2.58 -1.89 -24.49
CA TRP A 337 -2.20 -0.57 -23.96
C TRP A 337 -3.40 0.34 -23.72
N ASN A 338 -4.24 0.55 -24.73
CA ASN A 338 -5.35 1.50 -24.63
C ASN A 338 -6.35 1.07 -23.55
N ARG A 339 -6.70 -0.23 -23.46
CA ARG A 339 -7.61 -0.73 -22.42
C ARG A 339 -7.00 -0.53 -21.03
N LEU A 340 -5.76 -0.96 -20.85
CA LEU A 340 -5.04 -0.87 -19.57
C LEU A 340 -4.89 0.59 -19.10
N TYR A 341 -4.56 1.49 -20.03
CA TYR A 341 -4.48 2.93 -19.77
C TYR A 341 -5.86 3.50 -19.38
N GLU A 342 -6.89 3.30 -20.20
CA GLU A 342 -8.21 3.90 -19.97
C GLU A 342 -8.90 3.40 -18.70
N GLU A 343 -8.78 2.11 -18.38
CA GLU A 343 -9.34 1.55 -17.14
C GLU A 343 -8.62 2.09 -15.89
N THR A 344 -7.29 2.20 -15.95
CA THR A 344 -6.49 2.79 -14.87
C THR A 344 -6.76 4.29 -14.73
N HIS A 345 -6.88 5.00 -15.86
CA HIS A 345 -7.21 6.42 -15.90
C HIS A 345 -8.61 6.70 -15.38
N ARG A 346 -9.60 5.84 -15.68
CA ARG A 346 -10.95 5.95 -15.12
C ARG A 346 -10.94 5.88 -13.59
N PHE A 347 -10.14 4.99 -13.01
CA PHE A 347 -9.96 4.94 -11.55
C PHE A 347 -9.34 6.24 -11.01
N LYS A 348 -8.24 6.72 -11.63
CA LYS A 348 -7.63 8.03 -11.29
C LYS A 348 -8.69 9.14 -11.29
N GLN A 349 -9.45 9.26 -12.37
CA GLN A 349 -10.48 10.29 -12.51
C GLN A 349 -11.57 10.17 -11.45
N ALA A 350 -12.05 8.95 -11.18
CA ALA A 350 -13.05 8.72 -10.14
C ALA A 350 -12.55 9.17 -8.76
N LEU A 351 -11.32 8.80 -8.37
CA LEU A 351 -10.71 9.18 -7.10
C LEU A 351 -10.49 10.70 -7.00
N PHE A 352 -9.77 11.30 -7.94
CA PHE A 352 -9.37 12.71 -7.89
C PHE A 352 -10.51 13.69 -8.22
N SER A 353 -11.63 13.22 -8.77
CA SER A 353 -12.85 14.02 -8.91
C SER A 353 -13.66 14.18 -7.61
N SER A 354 -13.21 13.53 -6.52
CA SER A 354 -13.87 13.66 -5.22
C SER A 354 -13.72 15.07 -4.65
N SER A 355 -14.76 15.61 -4.02
CA SER A 355 -14.75 16.87 -3.26
C SER A 355 -14.17 16.70 -1.85
N ILE A 356 -13.27 15.72 -1.67
CA ILE A 356 -12.59 15.43 -0.41
C ILE A 356 -11.38 16.36 -0.30
N PRO A 357 -11.02 16.87 0.90
CA PRO A 357 -9.88 17.77 1.06
C PRO A 357 -8.61 17.21 0.43
N ARG A 358 -7.87 18.06 -0.29
CA ARG A 358 -6.73 17.62 -1.12
C ARG A 358 -5.64 16.89 -0.31
N ALA A 359 -5.41 17.23 0.95
CA ALA A 359 -4.46 16.52 1.81
C ALA A 359 -4.90 15.07 2.10
N CYS A 360 -6.20 14.82 2.23
CA CYS A 360 -6.74 13.47 2.37
C CYS A 360 -6.60 12.70 1.06
N LEU A 361 -6.88 13.31 -0.10
CA LEU A 361 -6.67 12.67 -1.40
C LEU A 361 -5.20 12.35 -1.66
N ASP A 362 -4.29 13.22 -1.25
CA ASP A 362 -2.85 12.99 -1.27
C ASP A 362 -2.46 11.81 -0.38
N ALA A 363 -2.90 11.78 0.89
CA ALA A 363 -2.67 10.64 1.79
C ALA A 363 -3.19 9.31 1.21
N VAL A 364 -4.43 9.30 0.72
CA VAL A 364 -5.09 8.11 0.16
C VAL A 364 -4.34 7.63 -1.09
N SER A 365 -4.17 8.50 -2.08
CA SER A 365 -3.54 8.13 -3.36
C SER A 365 -2.08 7.73 -3.19
N ALA A 366 -1.34 8.38 -2.29
CA ALA A 366 0.04 8.01 -2.01
C ALA A 366 0.16 6.63 -1.37
N ASN A 367 -0.67 6.32 -0.38
CA ASN A 367 -0.50 5.09 0.41
C ASN A 367 -1.11 3.85 -0.27
N ILE A 368 -2.04 3.98 -1.21
CA ILE A 368 -2.44 2.82 -2.05
C ILE A 368 -1.31 2.32 -2.94
N SER A 369 -0.26 3.13 -3.16
CA SER A 369 0.94 2.71 -3.91
C SER A 369 1.76 1.64 -3.19
N ILE A 370 1.58 1.46 -1.87
CA ILE A 370 2.23 0.39 -1.09
C ILE A 370 1.89 -0.99 -1.68
N LEU A 371 0.70 -1.16 -2.25
CA LEU A 371 0.31 -2.40 -2.93
C LEU A 371 1.21 -2.75 -4.14
N LYS A 372 1.93 -1.77 -4.69
CA LYS A 372 2.88 -1.95 -5.80
C LYS A 372 4.34 -2.05 -5.33
N SER A 373 4.61 -1.93 -4.03
CA SER A 373 5.96 -2.04 -3.50
C SER A 373 6.32 -3.51 -3.20
N PRO A 374 7.60 -3.82 -2.95
CA PRO A 374 8.05 -5.13 -2.47
C PRO A 374 7.50 -5.53 -1.09
N THR A 375 6.78 -4.65 -0.38
CA THR A 375 6.05 -5.01 0.84
C THR A 375 5.03 -6.09 0.53
N CYS A 376 4.45 -6.09 -0.67
CA CYS A 376 3.41 -7.03 -1.09
C CYS A 376 3.95 -8.09 -2.05
N LEU A 377 3.45 -9.32 -1.90
CA LEU A 377 3.80 -10.50 -2.69
C LEU A 377 2.52 -11.19 -3.18
N ARG A 378 2.64 -11.91 -4.29
CA ARG A 378 1.62 -12.85 -4.74
C ARG A 378 2.21 -14.24 -4.92
N LEU A 379 1.65 -15.18 -4.16
CA LEU A 379 2.08 -16.58 -4.15
C LEU A 379 1.65 -17.28 -5.44
N GLU A 380 2.19 -18.48 -5.70
CA GLU A 380 1.96 -19.23 -6.94
C GLU A 380 0.47 -19.47 -7.25
N ASP A 381 -0.34 -19.74 -6.22
CA ASP A 381 -1.80 -19.92 -6.32
C ASP A 381 -2.57 -18.61 -6.50
N GLY A 382 -1.85 -17.48 -6.51
CA GLY A 382 -2.38 -16.14 -6.55
C GLY A 382 -2.81 -15.58 -5.19
N SER A 383 -2.64 -16.30 -4.09
CA SER A 383 -2.94 -15.76 -2.76
C SER A 383 -2.03 -14.58 -2.43
N PHE A 384 -2.58 -13.61 -1.70
CA PHE A 384 -1.84 -12.43 -1.26
C PHE A 384 -1.02 -12.74 -0.01
N TYR A 385 0.21 -12.24 0.00
CA TYR A 385 1.10 -12.26 1.16
C TYR A 385 1.79 -10.92 1.26
N ALA A 386 2.21 -10.50 2.45
CA ALA A 386 2.96 -9.27 2.57
C ALA A 386 3.82 -9.25 3.83
N PHE A 387 4.85 -8.42 3.80
CA PHE A 387 5.58 -7.94 4.97
C PHE A 387 4.82 -6.79 5.64
N GLU A 388 5.37 -6.25 6.72
CA GLU A 388 4.88 -4.97 7.27
C GLU A 388 5.43 -3.78 6.50
N GLY A 389 6.70 -3.85 6.10
CA GLY A 389 7.38 -2.85 5.30
C GLY A 389 8.65 -3.44 4.68
N CYS A 390 9.60 -2.57 4.31
CA CYS A 390 10.84 -2.97 3.66
C CYS A 390 12.08 -2.33 4.33
N HIS A 391 13.07 -3.15 4.64
CA HIS A 391 14.45 -2.68 4.76
C HIS A 391 15.02 -2.40 3.36
N CYS A 392 16.29 -2.00 3.25
CA CYS A 392 16.90 -1.70 1.95
C CYS A 392 17.00 -2.94 1.04
N LYS A 393 17.16 -4.13 1.60
CA LYS A 393 17.47 -5.38 0.85
C LYS A 393 16.59 -6.58 1.20
N GLU A 394 15.67 -6.41 2.13
CA GLU A 394 14.82 -7.47 2.65
C GLU A 394 13.50 -6.89 3.19
N GLY A 395 12.45 -7.70 3.21
CA GLY A 395 11.21 -7.32 3.87
C GLY A 395 11.47 -7.04 5.35
N CYS A 396 10.87 -5.97 5.89
CA CYS A 396 10.92 -5.69 7.31
C CYS A 396 9.77 -6.43 7.99
N CYS A 397 10.14 -7.27 8.97
CA CYS A 397 9.24 -8.15 9.72
C CYS A 397 8.52 -9.19 8.82
N GLU A 398 8.86 -10.47 9.01
CA GLU A 398 8.25 -11.58 8.25
C GLU A 398 6.75 -11.71 8.52
N GLY A 399 6.00 -12.17 7.52
CA GLY A 399 4.61 -12.53 7.69
C GLY A 399 3.66 -11.36 7.49
N SER A 400 2.46 -11.73 7.04
CA SER A 400 1.31 -10.86 6.93
C SER A 400 0.78 -10.54 8.33
N CYS A 401 1.55 -9.72 9.06
CA CYS A 401 1.41 -9.50 10.50
C CYS A 401 -0.02 -9.09 10.85
N THR A 402 -0.68 -9.86 11.71
CA THR A 402 -2.13 -9.75 11.91
C THR A 402 -2.52 -8.37 12.45
N HIS A 403 -1.75 -7.80 13.38
CA HIS A 403 -2.05 -6.51 13.99
C HIS A 403 -1.74 -5.31 13.08
N VAL A 404 -0.65 -5.31 12.28
CA VAL A 404 -0.32 -4.19 11.38
C VAL A 404 -1.34 -4.11 10.26
N TRP A 405 -1.68 -5.28 9.70
CA TRP A 405 -2.67 -5.39 8.63
C TRP A 405 -4.12 -5.21 9.11
N ASN A 406 -4.37 -5.00 10.41
CA ASN A 406 -5.68 -4.50 10.86
C ASN A 406 -5.94 -3.08 10.35
N TYR A 407 -4.91 -2.23 10.28
CA TYR A 407 -5.06 -0.83 9.87
C TYR A 407 -5.25 -0.64 8.36
N ALA A 408 -4.89 -1.64 7.55
CA ALA A 408 -4.88 -1.54 6.10
C ALA A 408 -6.30 -1.64 5.50
N TYR A 409 -6.92 -0.49 5.22
CA TYR A 409 -8.26 -0.43 4.62
C TYR A 409 -8.28 -0.28 3.09
N ALA A 410 -7.14 -0.04 2.43
CA ALA A 410 -7.09 0.04 0.97
C ALA A 410 -7.41 -1.32 0.28
N LEU A 411 -6.73 -2.39 0.72
CA LEU A 411 -6.83 -3.72 0.11
C LEU A 411 -8.27 -4.30 0.08
N PRO A 412 -9.05 -4.30 1.19
CA PRO A 412 -10.42 -4.84 1.18
C PRO A 412 -11.39 -4.11 0.25
N PHE A 413 -11.19 -2.81 -0.01
CA PHE A 413 -12.09 -2.06 -0.89
C PHE A 413 -11.64 -2.07 -2.35
N LEU A 414 -10.34 -2.13 -2.62
CA LEU A 414 -9.80 -2.06 -3.99
C LEU A 414 -9.55 -3.44 -4.61
N PHE A 415 -9.11 -4.42 -3.81
CA PHE A 415 -8.88 -5.80 -4.26
C PHE A 415 -9.38 -6.82 -3.20
N PRO A 416 -10.69 -6.84 -2.90
CA PRO A 416 -11.28 -7.70 -1.86
C PRO A 416 -11.01 -9.20 -2.05
N ARG A 417 -10.86 -9.67 -3.29
CA ARG A 417 -10.45 -11.06 -3.56
C ARG A 417 -9.06 -11.39 -3.00
N LEU A 418 -8.12 -10.44 -3.08
CA LEU A 418 -6.78 -10.58 -2.51
C LEU A 418 -6.84 -10.55 -0.97
N GLU A 419 -7.60 -9.63 -0.38
CA GLU A 419 -7.84 -9.59 1.07
C GLU A 419 -8.38 -10.93 1.59
N ARG A 420 -9.45 -11.46 0.98
CA ARG A 420 -10.03 -12.76 1.37
C ARG A 420 -9.03 -13.91 1.20
N SER A 421 -8.20 -13.89 0.17
CA SER A 421 -7.17 -14.92 0.00
C SER A 421 -6.15 -14.93 1.14
N MET A 422 -5.78 -13.76 1.67
CA MET A 422 -4.90 -13.62 2.83
C MET A 422 -5.56 -14.17 4.11
N ARG A 423 -6.88 -13.98 4.27
CA ARG A 423 -7.66 -14.57 5.38
C ARG A 423 -7.74 -16.09 5.28
N ASP A 424 -8.00 -16.62 4.08
CA ASP A 424 -8.11 -18.06 3.83
C ASP A 424 -6.82 -18.80 4.20
N ILE A 425 -5.65 -18.25 3.83
CA ILE A 425 -4.36 -18.86 4.17
C ILE A 425 -4.01 -18.68 5.65
N ASP A 426 -4.42 -17.58 6.30
CA ASP A 426 -4.27 -17.40 7.74
C ASP A 426 -5.05 -18.47 8.52
N PHE A 427 -6.35 -18.63 8.26
CA PHE A 427 -7.16 -19.64 8.95
C PHE A 427 -6.71 -21.07 8.66
N LYS A 428 -6.22 -21.34 7.44
CA LYS A 428 -5.79 -22.69 7.05
C LYS A 428 -4.41 -23.07 7.59
N TYR A 429 -3.44 -22.15 7.54
CA TYR A 429 -2.04 -22.48 7.79
C TYR A 429 -1.47 -21.83 9.06
N ASN A 430 -2.11 -20.78 9.59
CA ASN A 430 -1.58 -19.95 10.67
C ASN A 430 -2.34 -20.11 12.01
N GLN A 431 -3.54 -20.71 11.99
CA GLN A 431 -4.32 -21.02 13.19
C GLN A 431 -3.90 -22.37 13.80
N ALA A 432 -3.71 -22.42 15.12
CA ALA A 432 -3.53 -23.66 15.88
C ALA A 432 -4.88 -24.35 16.20
N GLU A 433 -4.84 -25.63 16.59
CA GLU A 433 -6.06 -26.43 16.80
C GLU A 433 -6.96 -25.89 17.93
N ASN A 434 -6.35 -25.27 18.94
CA ASN A 434 -7.01 -24.64 20.09
C ASN A 434 -7.57 -23.23 19.78
N GLY A 435 -7.41 -22.73 18.56
CA GLY A 435 -7.91 -21.42 18.13
C GLY A 435 -6.90 -20.29 18.15
N ALA A 436 -5.73 -20.49 18.78
CA ALA A 436 -4.64 -19.51 18.82
C ALA A 436 -4.14 -19.17 17.39
N MET A 437 -4.12 -17.90 17.05
CA MET A 437 -3.57 -17.40 15.78
C MET A 437 -2.12 -16.96 15.98
N SER A 438 -1.19 -17.63 15.32
CA SER A 438 0.17 -17.11 15.21
C SER A 438 0.10 -15.76 14.48
N PHE A 439 0.70 -14.72 15.05
CA PHE A 439 0.54 -13.38 14.51
C PHE A 439 1.29 -13.13 13.18
N ARG A 440 2.05 -14.12 12.68
CA ARG A 440 2.81 -14.07 11.42
C ARG A 440 2.72 -15.38 10.64
N LEU A 441 2.12 -15.32 9.45
CA LEU A 441 2.11 -16.44 8.51
C LEU A 441 3.52 -16.73 7.96
N GLN A 442 3.93 -18.00 8.07
CA GLN A 442 5.23 -18.48 7.62
C GLN A 442 5.21 -18.89 6.15
N LEU A 443 6.30 -18.61 5.42
CA LEU A 443 6.52 -19.10 4.06
C LEU A 443 7.66 -20.12 4.00
N PRO A 444 7.60 -21.08 3.06
CA PRO A 444 6.49 -21.34 2.14
C PRO A 444 5.26 -21.92 2.86
N LEU A 445 4.08 -21.82 2.24
CA LEU A 445 2.82 -22.29 2.86
C LEU A 445 2.92 -23.76 3.30
N GLY A 446 2.42 -24.04 4.51
CA GLY A 446 2.51 -25.34 5.16
C GLY A 446 3.79 -25.56 5.97
N ARG A 447 4.70 -24.58 6.03
CA ARG A 447 5.80 -24.52 7.02
C ARG A 447 5.26 -24.54 8.45
N GLU A 448 6.06 -25.02 9.39
CA GLU A 448 5.73 -24.96 10.81
C GLU A 448 5.39 -23.53 11.25
N ARG A 449 4.26 -23.37 11.95
CA ARG A 449 3.81 -22.08 12.48
C ARG A 449 4.78 -21.55 13.51
N SER A 450 4.85 -20.22 13.64
CA SER A 450 5.49 -19.61 14.80
C SER A 450 4.78 -20.07 16.08
N ARG A 451 5.56 -20.53 17.06
CA ARG A 451 5.05 -20.89 18.39
C ARG A 451 5.00 -19.71 19.35
N PHE A 452 5.29 -18.51 18.87
CA PHE A 452 5.12 -17.30 19.65
C PHE A 452 3.63 -17.08 19.96
N ARG A 453 3.36 -16.41 21.08
CA ARG A 453 2.00 -16.17 21.57
C ARG A 453 1.14 -15.36 20.57
N PRO A 454 -0.18 -15.55 20.56
CA PRO A 454 -1.07 -14.73 19.75
C PRO A 454 -1.04 -13.25 20.17
N CYS A 455 -1.21 -12.34 19.21
CA CYS A 455 -1.52 -10.94 19.51
C CYS A 455 -3.03 -10.78 19.73
N ALA A 456 -3.46 -10.18 20.84
CA ALA A 456 -4.87 -9.98 21.15
C ALA A 456 -5.56 -9.09 20.10
N ASP A 457 -4.98 -7.93 19.80
CA ASP A 457 -5.45 -7.02 18.74
C ASP A 457 -5.44 -7.68 17.35
N GLY A 458 -4.39 -8.46 17.04
CA GLY A 458 -4.26 -9.19 15.79
C GLY A 458 -5.31 -10.29 15.60
N GLN A 459 -5.56 -11.10 16.63
CA GLN A 459 -6.49 -12.23 16.59
C GLN A 459 -7.95 -11.74 16.51
N PHE A 460 -8.36 -10.85 17.41
CA PHE A 460 -9.71 -10.30 17.40
C PHE A 460 -9.94 -9.35 16.21
N GLY A 461 -8.92 -8.59 15.81
CA GLY A 461 -8.96 -7.83 14.55
C GLY A 461 -9.13 -8.72 13.32
N GLY A 462 -8.59 -9.95 13.34
CA GLY A 462 -8.86 -10.98 12.32
C GLY A 462 -10.34 -11.34 12.18
N VAL A 463 -11.08 -11.41 13.29
CA VAL A 463 -12.53 -11.65 13.31
C VAL A 463 -13.29 -10.46 12.73
N VAL A 464 -12.93 -9.24 13.14
CA VAL A 464 -13.54 -8.00 12.63
C VAL A 464 -13.30 -7.85 11.12
N LYS A 465 -12.10 -8.19 10.63
CA LYS A 465 -11.80 -8.23 9.19
C LYS A 465 -12.63 -9.26 8.44
N ALA A 466 -12.81 -10.47 9.00
CA ALA A 466 -13.67 -11.49 8.37
C ALA A 466 -15.13 -11.01 8.25
N TYR A 467 -15.65 -10.34 9.29
CA TYR A 467 -16.97 -9.71 9.23
C TYR A 467 -17.03 -8.62 8.15
N ARG A 468 -16.04 -7.71 8.11
CA ARG A 468 -15.93 -6.66 7.08
C ARG A 468 -15.95 -7.26 5.68
N ASP A 469 -15.13 -8.27 5.42
CA ASP A 469 -14.97 -8.86 4.09
C ASP A 469 -16.25 -9.61 3.66
N TRP A 470 -16.97 -10.22 4.61
CA TRP A 470 -18.31 -10.76 4.37
C TRP A 470 -19.33 -9.66 4.02
N LYS A 471 -19.32 -8.52 4.72
CA LYS A 471 -20.19 -7.37 4.44
C LYS A 471 -19.87 -6.66 3.13
N ILE A 472 -18.59 -6.57 2.75
CA ILE A 472 -18.15 -5.99 1.46
C ILE A 472 -18.55 -6.90 0.29
N SER A 473 -18.41 -8.22 0.44
CA SER A 473 -18.63 -9.17 -0.65
C SER A 473 -20.07 -9.69 -0.76
N GLY A 474 -20.78 -9.78 0.36
CA GLY A 474 -22.02 -10.55 0.45
C GLY A 474 -21.81 -12.07 0.39
N ASP A 475 -20.57 -12.56 0.35
CA ASP A 475 -20.26 -13.98 0.15
C ASP A 475 -20.49 -14.81 1.42
N THR A 476 -21.73 -15.26 1.57
CA THR A 476 -22.15 -16.12 2.67
C THR A 476 -21.50 -17.51 2.60
N GLN A 477 -21.12 -17.99 1.41
CA GLN A 477 -20.47 -19.31 1.30
C GLN A 477 -19.05 -19.26 1.83
N TRP A 478 -18.33 -18.18 1.53
CA TRP A 478 -17.01 -17.92 2.10
C TRP A 478 -17.07 -17.81 3.64
N LEU A 479 -18.07 -17.10 4.19
CA LEU A 479 -18.28 -17.06 5.64
C LEU A 479 -18.51 -18.47 6.20
N ARG A 480 -19.42 -19.26 5.62
CA ARG A 480 -19.71 -20.64 6.07
C ARG A 480 -18.45 -21.51 6.08
N LYS A 481 -17.60 -21.40 5.07
CA LYS A 481 -16.34 -22.15 4.94
C LYS A 481 -15.38 -21.84 6.10
N ASN A 482 -15.27 -20.58 6.50
CA ASN A 482 -14.32 -20.12 7.51
C ASN A 482 -14.91 -20.00 8.93
N TRP A 483 -16.23 -20.14 9.10
CA TRP A 483 -16.94 -19.87 10.35
C TRP A 483 -16.36 -20.63 11.57
N GLN A 484 -16.04 -21.91 11.42
CA GLN A 484 -15.50 -22.70 12.54
C GLN A 484 -14.13 -22.20 12.99
N ALA A 485 -13.29 -21.72 12.07
CA ALA A 485 -12.00 -21.12 12.40
C ALA A 485 -12.17 -19.77 13.11
N ILE A 486 -13.11 -18.95 12.62
CA ILE A 486 -13.48 -17.66 13.23
C ILE A 486 -13.98 -17.86 14.66
N LYS A 487 -14.91 -18.80 14.85
CA LYS A 487 -15.48 -19.17 16.16
C LYS A 487 -14.37 -19.52 17.16
N LYS A 488 -13.47 -20.43 16.78
CA LYS A 488 -12.33 -20.82 17.62
C LYS A 488 -11.38 -19.67 18.00
N CYS A 489 -11.19 -18.67 17.13
CA CYS A 489 -10.37 -17.49 17.47
C CYS A 489 -10.97 -16.70 18.65
N ILE A 490 -12.30 -16.64 18.73
CA ILE A 490 -13.00 -15.89 19.77
C ILE A 490 -12.99 -16.69 21.07
N GLU A 491 -13.37 -17.97 20.98
CA GLU A 491 -13.48 -18.86 22.14
C GLU A 491 -12.13 -19.13 22.82
N TYR A 492 -11.02 -18.93 22.10
CA TYR A 492 -9.67 -18.96 22.68
C TYR A 492 -9.52 -17.98 23.86
N ALA A 493 -10.26 -16.87 23.89
CA ALA A 493 -10.16 -15.89 24.99
C ALA A 493 -10.41 -16.53 26.37
N TRP A 494 -11.40 -17.43 26.46
CA TRP A 494 -11.80 -18.12 27.69
C TRP A 494 -11.45 -19.62 27.69
N ALA A 495 -10.69 -20.09 26.70
CA ALA A 495 -10.29 -21.49 26.63
C ALA A 495 -9.29 -21.81 27.75
N GLU A 496 -9.47 -22.95 28.43
CA GLU A 496 -8.51 -23.45 29.43
C GLU A 496 -7.09 -23.63 28.84
N THR A 497 -7.02 -23.94 27.54
CA THR A 497 -5.79 -24.12 26.76
C THR A 497 -5.11 -22.81 26.36
N ASN A 498 -5.74 -21.65 26.63
CA ASN A 498 -5.08 -20.36 26.48
C ASN A 498 -4.11 -20.17 27.65
N SER A 499 -2.82 -20.14 27.35
CA SER A 499 -1.75 -19.88 28.32
C SER A 499 -1.76 -18.45 28.84
N ASP A 500 -2.27 -17.52 28.04
CA ASP A 500 -2.27 -16.08 28.33
C ASP A 500 -3.47 -15.65 29.18
N LYS A 501 -4.47 -16.53 29.38
CA LYS A 501 -5.62 -16.33 30.29
C LYS A 501 -6.35 -15.01 30.06
N TRP A 502 -6.72 -14.74 28.81
CA TRP A 502 -7.30 -13.48 28.38
C TRP A 502 -8.60 -13.13 29.11
N ASP A 503 -9.63 -13.99 29.06
CA ASP A 503 -10.93 -13.83 29.74
C ASP A 503 -11.30 -15.16 30.42
N ALA A 504 -10.57 -15.52 31.48
CA ALA A 504 -10.62 -16.87 32.04
C ALA A 504 -11.94 -17.19 32.79
N ASP A 505 -12.63 -16.18 33.30
CA ASP A 505 -13.93 -16.30 33.99
C ASP A 505 -15.13 -15.97 33.07
N LYS A 506 -14.87 -15.60 31.81
CA LYS A 506 -15.85 -15.43 30.75
C LYS A 506 -16.86 -14.33 31.08
N ASP A 507 -16.35 -13.20 31.55
CA ASP A 507 -17.15 -12.04 31.95
C ASP A 507 -17.22 -10.96 30.86
N GLY A 508 -16.38 -11.06 29.82
CA GLY A 508 -16.28 -10.09 28.72
C GLY A 508 -15.14 -9.08 28.90
N VAL A 509 -14.21 -9.29 29.84
CA VAL A 509 -13.10 -8.38 30.15
C VAL A 509 -11.75 -9.09 30.02
N LEU A 510 -10.84 -8.50 29.25
CA LEU A 510 -9.48 -9.02 29.13
C LEU A 510 -8.59 -8.62 30.31
N GLU A 511 -7.94 -9.59 30.95
CA GLU A 511 -7.14 -9.36 32.17
C GLU A 511 -5.74 -10.01 32.13
N GLY A 512 -5.59 -11.06 31.33
CA GLY A 512 -4.35 -11.83 31.22
C GLY A 512 -3.22 -11.14 30.46
N TRP A 513 -2.32 -11.95 29.89
CA TRP A 513 -1.18 -11.51 29.09
C TRP A 513 -1.58 -11.11 27.68
N GLN A 514 -1.67 -9.82 27.43
CA GLN A 514 -2.19 -9.35 26.18
C GLN A 514 -1.02 -8.80 25.34
N HIS A 515 -0.48 -9.63 24.44
CA HIS A 515 0.49 -9.17 23.45
C HIS A 515 -0.19 -8.38 22.34
N HIS A 516 0.47 -7.34 21.83
CA HIS A 516 -0.15 -6.36 20.93
C HIS A 516 0.87 -5.69 20.00
N THR A 517 0.42 -4.78 19.12
CA THR A 517 1.28 -4.11 18.12
C THR A 517 2.44 -3.26 18.66
N LEU A 518 2.58 -3.03 19.98
CA LEU A 518 3.77 -2.37 20.56
C LEU A 518 4.78 -3.40 21.11
N ASP A 519 4.68 -4.65 20.63
CA ASP A 519 5.64 -5.75 20.81
C ASP A 519 5.89 -6.23 22.25
N MET A 520 5.05 -5.82 23.20
CA MET A 520 5.12 -6.20 24.62
C MET A 520 3.75 -6.65 25.13
N GLU A 521 3.74 -7.14 26.37
CA GLU A 521 2.54 -7.60 27.06
C GLU A 521 1.98 -6.50 27.98
N LEU A 522 0.70 -6.17 27.79
CA LEU A 522 -0.10 -5.47 28.79
C LEU A 522 -0.73 -6.47 29.75
N TYR A 523 -0.93 -6.01 30.98
CA TYR A 523 -1.60 -6.77 32.03
C TYR A 523 -2.86 -6.04 32.49
N GLY A 524 -3.87 -6.81 32.84
CA GLY A 524 -5.13 -6.29 33.35
C GLY A 524 -5.97 -5.55 32.29
N PRO A 525 -7.15 -5.08 32.73
CA PRO A 525 -8.11 -4.44 31.83
C PRO A 525 -7.59 -3.13 31.23
N ASN A 526 -7.71 -3.02 29.90
CA ASN A 526 -7.44 -1.82 29.13
C ASN A 526 -8.46 -1.71 27.98
N SER A 527 -8.85 -0.50 27.63
CA SER A 527 -9.91 -0.28 26.64
C SER A 527 -9.49 -0.67 25.23
N TRP A 528 -8.20 -0.55 24.89
CA TRP A 528 -7.70 -0.85 23.57
C TRP A 528 -7.92 -2.32 23.17
N LEU A 529 -7.33 -3.25 23.93
CA LEU A 529 -7.35 -4.68 23.60
C LEU A 529 -8.71 -5.30 23.96
N ASN A 530 -9.33 -4.86 25.06
CA ASN A 530 -10.70 -5.27 25.38
C ASN A 530 -11.69 -4.79 24.31
N GLY A 531 -11.51 -3.59 23.77
CA GLY A 531 -12.33 -3.08 22.67
C GLY A 531 -12.32 -3.98 21.45
N PHE A 532 -11.15 -4.48 21.04
CA PHE A 532 -11.05 -5.44 19.94
C PHE A 532 -11.81 -6.74 20.24
N TYR A 533 -11.69 -7.26 21.47
CA TYR A 533 -12.43 -8.44 21.90
C TYR A 533 -13.96 -8.21 21.85
N LEU A 534 -14.44 -7.08 22.38
CA LEU A 534 -15.84 -6.67 22.32
C LEU A 534 -16.35 -6.53 20.88
N ALA A 535 -15.57 -5.90 20.00
CA ALA A 535 -15.91 -5.79 18.58
C ALA A 535 -15.98 -7.17 17.90
N ALA A 536 -15.06 -8.08 18.21
CA ALA A 536 -15.07 -9.45 17.70
C ALA A 536 -16.29 -10.25 18.19
N LEU A 537 -16.65 -10.15 19.48
CA LEU A 537 -17.86 -10.76 20.04
C LEU A 537 -19.11 -10.26 19.32
N LYS A 538 -19.24 -8.94 19.14
CA LYS A 538 -20.40 -8.33 18.47
C LYS A 538 -20.49 -8.74 17.00
N ALA A 539 -19.37 -8.70 16.27
CA ALA A 539 -19.28 -9.16 14.88
C ALA A 539 -19.71 -10.64 14.74
N ALA A 540 -19.20 -11.47 15.65
CA ALA A 540 -19.46 -12.90 15.64
C ALA A 540 -20.89 -13.23 16.05
N ALA A 541 -21.51 -12.45 16.94
CA ALA A 541 -22.91 -12.62 17.26
C ALA A 541 -23.80 -12.45 16.02
N GLU A 542 -23.54 -11.41 15.21
CA GLU A 542 -24.27 -11.21 13.95
C GLU A 542 -24.00 -12.32 12.92
N MET A 543 -22.75 -12.74 12.76
CA MET A 543 -22.41 -13.86 11.86
C MET A 543 -23.07 -15.16 12.30
N ALA A 544 -23.03 -15.49 13.60
CA ALA A 544 -23.67 -16.67 14.17
C ALA A 544 -25.19 -16.62 13.95
N ASP A 545 -25.82 -15.48 14.22
CA ASP A 545 -27.26 -15.30 14.05
C ASP A 545 -27.69 -15.54 12.59
N TYR A 546 -26.93 -14.98 11.65
CA TYR A 546 -27.16 -15.13 10.22
C TYR A 546 -26.95 -16.57 9.73
N LEU A 547 -25.97 -17.29 10.30
CA LEU A 547 -25.70 -18.69 9.98
C LEU A 547 -26.69 -19.67 10.63
N GLY A 548 -27.52 -19.19 11.57
CA GLY A 548 -28.52 -19.98 12.29
C GLY A 548 -28.07 -20.51 13.65
N GLU A 549 -26.89 -20.13 14.14
CA GLU A 549 -26.37 -20.50 15.47
C GLU A 549 -26.88 -19.53 16.56
N LYS A 550 -28.20 -19.56 16.81
CA LYS A 550 -28.88 -18.59 17.69
C LYS A 550 -28.36 -18.58 19.13
N GLU A 551 -28.01 -19.74 19.68
CA GLU A 551 -27.48 -19.85 21.06
C GLU A 551 -26.09 -19.20 21.17
N THR A 552 -25.19 -19.50 20.22
CA THR A 552 -23.87 -18.86 20.13
C THR A 552 -23.99 -17.36 19.92
N ALA A 553 -24.93 -16.91 19.08
CA ALA A 553 -25.19 -15.49 18.87
C ALA A 553 -25.60 -14.78 20.17
N ALA A 554 -26.54 -15.36 20.92
CA ALA A 554 -27.01 -14.82 22.19
C ALA A 554 -25.91 -14.79 23.25
N GLU A 555 -25.08 -15.84 23.34
CA GLU A 555 -23.96 -15.91 24.26
C GLU A 555 -22.92 -14.82 23.99
N TYR A 556 -22.49 -14.67 22.73
CA TYR A 556 -21.49 -13.67 22.35
C TYR A 556 -22.02 -12.26 22.55
N LEU A 557 -23.29 -12.01 22.23
CA LEU A 557 -23.92 -10.71 22.47
C LEU A 557 -24.00 -10.41 23.98
N ALA A 558 -24.36 -11.38 24.82
CA ALA A 558 -24.41 -11.20 26.26
C ALA A 558 -23.03 -10.92 26.87
N LEU A 559 -21.97 -11.56 26.36
CA LEU A 559 -20.58 -11.25 26.75
C LEU A 559 -20.20 -9.83 26.37
N PHE A 560 -20.50 -9.44 25.13
CA PHE A 560 -20.26 -8.09 24.64
C PHE A 560 -20.96 -7.03 25.51
N GLU A 561 -22.24 -7.22 25.83
CA GLU A 561 -23.01 -6.26 26.62
C GLU A 561 -22.43 -6.06 28.03
N ARG A 562 -22.07 -7.16 28.71
CA ARG A 562 -21.42 -7.09 30.04
C ARG A 562 -20.07 -6.41 29.97
N GLY A 563 -19.21 -6.83 29.04
CA GLY A 563 -17.86 -6.28 28.92
C GLY A 563 -17.84 -4.81 28.47
N LYS A 564 -18.79 -4.40 27.61
CA LYS A 564 -19.01 -2.98 27.25
C LYS A 564 -19.39 -2.18 28.48
N GLN A 565 -20.44 -2.61 29.20
CA GLN A 565 -20.91 -1.91 30.39
C GLN A 565 -19.79 -1.77 31.42
N TRP A 566 -19.01 -2.83 31.64
CA TRP A 566 -17.89 -2.83 32.56
C TRP A 566 -16.80 -1.84 32.11
N SER A 567 -16.42 -1.87 30.83
CA SER A 567 -15.37 -1.00 30.27
C SER A 567 -15.73 0.48 30.41
N ASP A 568 -16.95 0.87 30.03
CA ASP A 568 -17.42 2.26 30.11
C ASP A 568 -17.51 2.77 31.55
N GLN A 569 -17.69 1.89 32.54
CA GLN A 569 -17.76 2.25 33.95
C GLN A 569 -16.39 2.30 34.64
N HIS A 570 -15.47 1.42 34.26
CA HIS A 570 -14.25 1.17 35.03
C HIS A 570 -12.97 1.67 34.35
N LEU A 571 -13.00 1.88 33.04
CA LEU A 571 -11.82 2.26 32.26
C LEU A 571 -11.86 3.71 31.78
N PHE A 572 -12.97 4.44 31.95
CA PHE A 572 -13.06 5.85 31.60
C PHE A 572 -12.84 6.74 32.82
N ASN A 573 -11.86 7.65 32.74
CA ASN A 573 -11.46 8.50 33.88
C ASN A 573 -12.18 9.86 33.94
N GLY A 574 -13.18 10.09 33.07
CA GLY A 574 -13.87 11.36 32.91
C GLY A 574 -13.46 12.14 31.66
N GLU A 575 -12.26 11.89 31.13
CA GLU A 575 -11.75 12.51 29.89
C GLU A 575 -11.42 11.49 28.81
N TYR A 576 -10.78 10.38 29.18
CA TYR A 576 -10.28 9.37 28.26
C TYR A 576 -10.22 7.98 28.92
N TYR A 577 -10.06 6.93 28.12
CA TYR A 577 -9.91 5.56 28.59
C TYR A 577 -8.44 5.22 28.89
N PHE A 578 -8.20 4.45 29.94
CA PHE A 578 -6.85 4.11 30.43
C PHE A 578 -6.70 2.61 30.72
N GLN A 579 -5.49 2.20 31.12
CA GLN A 579 -5.21 0.84 31.59
C GLN A 579 -5.35 0.77 33.12
N LYS A 580 -6.25 -0.08 33.60
CA LYS A 580 -6.44 -0.31 35.04
C LYS A 580 -5.43 -1.33 35.56
N ILE A 581 -4.33 -0.83 36.11
CA ILE A 581 -3.25 -1.65 36.67
C ILE A 581 -2.62 -0.96 37.90
N ASP A 582 -2.25 -1.75 38.91
CA ASP A 582 -1.33 -1.30 39.96
C ASP A 582 0.10 -1.66 39.55
N LEU A 583 0.90 -0.65 39.22
CA LEU A 583 2.29 -0.84 38.79
C LEU A 583 3.17 -1.42 39.89
N LYS A 584 2.78 -1.31 41.16
CA LYS A 584 3.53 -1.86 42.30
C LYS A 584 3.17 -3.30 42.60
N ASP A 585 2.08 -3.82 42.03
CA ASP A 585 1.70 -5.22 42.18
C ASP A 585 2.47 -6.10 41.20
N LYS A 586 3.35 -6.97 41.74
CA LYS A 586 4.12 -7.94 40.96
C LYS A 586 3.32 -9.18 40.61
N SER A 587 2.16 -9.41 41.24
CA SER A 587 1.37 -10.64 41.07
C SER A 587 1.00 -10.98 39.61
N PRO A 588 0.73 -10.02 38.70
CA PRO A 588 0.45 -10.33 37.30
C PRO A 588 1.64 -10.90 36.54
N ILE A 589 2.87 -10.63 36.99
CA ILE A 589 4.10 -11.24 36.43
C ILE A 589 4.29 -12.62 37.06
N ASP A 590 4.18 -12.70 38.39
CA ASP A 590 4.45 -13.92 39.16
C ASP A 590 3.60 -15.12 38.70
N ARG A 591 2.34 -14.85 38.31
CA ARG A 591 1.37 -15.85 37.81
C ARG A 591 1.84 -16.63 36.58
N PHE A 592 2.84 -16.14 35.86
CA PHE A 592 3.24 -16.67 34.55
C PHE A 592 4.76 -16.84 34.41
N THR A 593 5.52 -16.70 35.50
CA THR A 593 7.00 -16.77 35.54
C THR A 593 7.58 -18.16 35.19
N THR A 594 6.76 -19.13 34.81
CA THR A 594 7.22 -20.47 34.40
C THR A 594 7.89 -20.49 33.01
N GLU A 595 7.95 -19.35 32.30
CA GLU A 595 8.35 -19.29 30.88
C GLU A 595 9.82 -18.97 30.56
N SER A 596 10.70 -18.73 31.55
CA SER A 596 12.19 -18.77 31.48
C SER A 596 12.83 -17.86 32.53
N ASP A 597 14.09 -18.14 32.90
CA ASP A 597 14.88 -17.39 33.90
C ASP A 597 15.03 -15.88 33.62
N ASN A 598 14.74 -15.40 32.40
CA ASN A 598 14.85 -13.98 32.01
C ASN A 598 13.51 -13.24 31.94
N PHE A 599 12.37 -13.91 32.15
CA PHE A 599 11.05 -13.31 31.96
C PHE A 599 10.73 -12.25 33.03
N GLU A 600 10.92 -12.60 34.31
CA GLU A 600 10.69 -11.69 35.44
C GLU A 600 11.53 -10.43 35.31
N ALA A 601 12.81 -10.59 35.00
CA ALA A 601 13.74 -9.49 34.77
C ALA A 601 13.33 -8.61 33.57
N ARG A 602 12.56 -9.13 32.61
CA ARG A 602 12.07 -8.36 31.45
C ARG A 602 10.90 -7.44 31.82
N TYR A 603 9.98 -7.85 32.70
CA TYR A 603 8.76 -7.08 33.01
C TYR A 603 8.73 -6.43 34.38
N TRP A 604 9.60 -6.82 35.31
CA TRP A 604 9.73 -6.17 36.61
C TRP A 604 10.98 -5.30 36.70
N ASN A 605 10.83 -4.06 37.14
CA ASN A 605 11.95 -3.17 37.46
C ASN A 605 12.24 -3.23 38.96
N GLU A 606 13.36 -3.86 39.32
CA GLU A 606 13.75 -4.02 40.73
C GLU A 606 14.17 -2.70 41.42
N GLU A 607 14.62 -1.70 40.66
CA GLU A 607 15.05 -0.41 41.20
C GLU A 607 13.85 0.45 41.60
N SER A 608 12.87 0.60 40.70
CA SER A 608 11.66 1.39 40.94
C SER A 608 10.53 0.61 41.61
N LYS A 609 10.66 -0.72 41.69
CA LYS A 609 9.61 -1.65 42.11
C LYS A 609 8.33 -1.45 41.30
N GLU A 610 8.47 -1.42 39.97
CA GLU A 610 7.36 -1.24 39.04
C GLU A 610 7.32 -2.29 37.94
N VAL A 611 6.10 -2.64 37.51
CA VAL A 611 5.85 -3.32 36.24
C VAL A 611 6.23 -2.40 35.08
N LYS A 612 7.09 -2.89 34.18
CA LYS A 612 7.57 -2.20 32.99
C LYS A 612 6.57 -2.32 31.83
N TYR A 613 6.70 -1.41 30.86
CA TYR A 613 6.05 -1.50 29.55
C TYR A 613 4.52 -1.38 29.58
N GLN A 614 3.99 -0.70 30.59
CA GLN A 614 2.54 -0.49 30.76
C GLN A 614 2.15 0.93 30.34
N ILE A 615 0.88 1.12 30.00
CA ILE A 615 0.27 2.43 29.75
C ILE A 615 -0.09 3.11 31.08
N GLY A 616 -0.69 2.35 32.00
CA GLY A 616 -1.24 2.88 33.24
C GLY A 616 -2.23 4.02 32.99
N GLU A 617 -1.97 5.19 33.58
CA GLU A 617 -2.83 6.38 33.45
C GLU A 617 -2.69 7.16 32.13
N GLY A 618 -1.88 6.66 31.19
CA GLY A 618 -1.57 7.34 29.93
C GLY A 618 -2.76 7.44 28.98
N CYS A 619 -2.78 8.51 28.19
CA CYS A 619 -3.68 8.72 27.08
C CYS A 619 -3.05 8.13 25.81
N GLY A 620 -3.42 6.89 25.49
CA GLY A 620 -2.94 6.18 24.29
C GLY A 620 -3.76 6.53 23.05
N VAL A 621 -3.14 6.54 21.87
CA VAL A 621 -3.83 6.82 20.59
C VAL A 621 -4.87 5.75 20.22
N ASP A 622 -4.62 4.49 20.60
CA ASP A 622 -5.48 3.35 20.23
C ASP A 622 -6.53 2.99 21.30
N GLN A 623 -6.67 3.82 22.34
CA GLN A 623 -7.57 3.55 23.49
C GLN A 623 -9.03 3.28 23.09
N VAL A 624 -9.49 3.77 21.93
CA VAL A 624 -10.84 3.53 21.37
C VAL A 624 -10.79 3.03 19.92
N LEU A 625 -9.68 2.39 19.52
CA LEU A 625 -9.43 1.93 18.14
C LEU A 625 -10.52 0.98 17.61
N ALA A 626 -11.10 0.14 18.47
CA ALA A 626 -12.16 -0.77 18.06
C ALA A 626 -13.43 -0.06 17.58
N GLN A 627 -13.72 1.15 18.07
CA GLN A 627 -14.84 1.95 17.60
C GLN A 627 -14.63 2.46 16.17
N TRP A 628 -13.39 2.83 15.80
CA TRP A 628 -13.07 3.19 14.42
C TRP A 628 -13.35 2.03 13.45
N HIS A 629 -12.93 0.82 13.82
CA HIS A 629 -13.25 -0.38 13.04
C HIS A 629 -14.76 -0.62 12.96
N ALA A 630 -15.46 -0.52 14.09
CA ALA A 630 -16.90 -0.75 14.15
C ALA A 630 -17.69 0.25 13.30
N ASN A 631 -17.29 1.52 13.31
CA ASN A 631 -17.85 2.57 12.46
C ASN A 631 -17.64 2.26 10.97
N LEU A 632 -16.43 1.87 10.56
CA LEU A 632 -16.12 1.55 9.15
C LEU A 632 -16.81 0.28 8.64
N CYS A 633 -17.11 -0.65 9.53
CA CYS A 633 -17.67 -1.95 9.18
C CYS A 633 -19.18 -2.06 9.45
N GLY A 634 -19.80 -1.04 10.05
CA GLY A 634 -21.24 -1.02 10.34
C GLY A 634 -21.67 -1.82 11.57
N LEU A 635 -20.79 -2.06 12.55
CA LEU A 635 -21.12 -2.81 13.79
C LEU A 635 -21.81 -1.93 14.86
N GLY A 636 -21.84 -0.61 14.68
CA GLY A 636 -22.36 0.34 15.67
C GLY A 636 -21.46 0.50 16.90
N GLU A 637 -22.03 0.85 18.04
CA GLU A 637 -21.27 1.26 19.23
C GLU A 637 -20.61 0.07 19.96
N ILE A 638 -19.31 0.18 20.23
CA ILE A 638 -18.47 -0.70 21.06
C ILE A 638 -18.24 -0.07 22.42
N PHE A 639 -18.07 1.26 22.46
CA PHE A 639 -17.94 2.05 23.68
C PHE A 639 -19.15 2.98 23.85
N ASP A 640 -19.21 3.71 24.95
CA ASP A 640 -20.13 4.84 25.05
C ASP A 640 -19.74 5.95 24.06
N LYS A 641 -20.75 6.51 23.38
CA LYS A 641 -20.56 7.49 22.31
C LYS A 641 -19.99 8.82 22.81
N GLU A 642 -20.47 9.31 23.94
CA GLU A 642 -19.98 10.56 24.51
C GLU A 642 -18.57 10.39 25.07
N GLN A 643 -18.29 9.25 25.70
CA GLN A 643 -16.95 8.91 26.19
C GLN A 643 -15.94 8.76 25.04
N THR A 644 -16.32 8.09 23.94
CA THR A 644 -15.49 7.96 22.74
C THR A 644 -15.09 9.32 22.18
N ARG A 645 -16.07 10.22 22.02
CA ARG A 645 -15.81 11.57 21.53
C ARG A 645 -14.85 12.34 22.45
N LYS A 646 -15.07 12.29 23.78
CA LYS A 646 -14.17 12.92 24.77
C LYS A 646 -12.76 12.34 24.74
N ALA A 647 -12.64 11.02 24.56
CA ALA A 647 -11.35 10.35 24.43
C ALA A 647 -10.58 10.86 23.20
N LEU A 648 -11.25 11.00 22.06
CA LEU A 648 -10.64 11.59 20.85
C LEU A 648 -10.25 13.06 21.05
N GLU A 649 -11.09 13.87 21.69
CA GLU A 649 -10.75 15.24 22.05
C GLU A 649 -9.49 15.30 22.95
N SER A 650 -9.35 14.35 23.87
CA SER A 650 -8.19 14.19 24.74
C SER A 650 -6.93 13.76 23.98
N ILE A 651 -7.04 12.80 23.06
CA ILE A 651 -5.94 12.40 22.16
C ILE A 651 -5.44 13.62 21.37
N PHE A 652 -6.34 14.42 20.77
CA PHE A 652 -5.92 15.62 20.06
C PHE A 652 -5.23 16.62 21.00
N ARG A 653 -5.77 16.83 22.20
CA ARG A 653 -5.25 17.81 23.15
C ARG A 653 -3.85 17.44 23.66
N TYR A 654 -3.63 16.17 24.00
CA TYR A 654 -2.42 15.74 24.70
C TYR A 654 -1.37 15.16 23.76
N ASN A 655 -1.78 14.36 22.77
CA ASN A 655 -0.87 13.60 21.92
C ASN A 655 -0.45 14.36 20.66
N PHE A 656 -1.27 15.29 20.13
CA PHE A 656 -0.87 16.09 18.97
C PHE A 656 0.10 17.22 19.39
N LYS A 657 1.37 17.07 19.04
CA LYS A 657 2.46 17.93 19.52
C LYS A 657 3.31 18.51 18.39
N SER A 658 4.01 19.61 18.70
CA SER A 658 5.18 20.03 17.94
C SER A 658 6.42 19.29 18.45
N MET A 659 7.22 18.75 17.54
CA MET A 659 8.33 17.86 17.88
C MET A 659 9.58 18.59 18.39
N ARG A 660 9.65 19.93 18.29
CA ARG A 660 10.85 20.70 18.65
C ARG A 660 11.26 20.56 20.11
N LYS A 661 10.28 20.36 20.99
CA LYS A 661 10.47 20.22 22.44
C LYS A 661 10.04 18.85 22.96
N HIS A 662 9.72 17.92 22.05
CA HIS A 662 9.30 16.58 22.41
C HIS A 662 10.52 15.69 22.52
N PHE A 663 10.70 15.06 23.68
CA PHE A 663 11.75 14.06 23.86
C PHE A 663 11.27 12.75 23.24
N ASN A 664 12.05 12.19 22.32
CA ASN A 664 11.80 10.88 21.74
C ASN A 664 13.09 10.04 21.76
N PRO A 665 13.18 9.00 22.61
CA PRO A 665 14.35 8.12 22.66
C PRO A 665 14.31 6.99 21.62
N CYS A 666 13.26 6.90 20.82
CA CYS A 666 12.99 5.83 19.87
C CYS A 666 13.35 6.26 18.44
N ARG A 667 12.68 5.70 17.42
CA ARG A 667 12.85 6.08 16.00
C ARG A 667 12.17 7.42 15.74
N ILE A 668 12.79 8.22 14.88
CA ILE A 668 12.41 9.62 14.68
C ILE A 668 11.66 9.76 13.35
N TYR A 669 10.33 9.69 13.40
CA TYR A 669 9.44 9.87 12.24
C TYR A 669 8.97 11.31 12.06
N ALA A 670 9.05 12.12 13.11
CA ALA A 670 8.79 13.56 13.09
C ALA A 670 9.85 14.28 13.94
N LEU A 671 10.37 15.40 13.47
CA LEU A 671 11.44 16.16 14.14
C LEU A 671 11.39 17.66 13.84
N ASN A 672 12.25 18.42 14.51
CA ASN A 672 12.37 19.87 14.32
C ASN A 672 11.02 20.59 14.50
N GLY A 673 10.59 21.39 13.53
CA GLY A 673 9.32 22.11 13.57
C GLY A 673 8.10 21.28 13.15
N GLU A 674 8.28 19.99 12.84
CA GLU A 674 7.18 19.12 12.42
C GLU A 674 6.21 18.87 13.58
N ALA A 675 4.97 18.55 13.22
CA ALA A 675 3.92 18.14 14.15
C ALA A 675 3.55 16.67 13.92
N GLY A 676 2.96 16.04 14.92
CA GLY A 676 2.46 14.67 14.83
C GLY A 676 1.74 14.23 16.11
N VAL A 677 1.03 13.11 16.04
CA VAL A 677 0.36 12.49 17.19
C VAL A 677 1.27 11.42 17.79
N VAL A 678 1.69 11.61 19.04
CA VAL A 678 2.55 10.64 19.74
C VAL A 678 1.74 9.47 20.29
N ILE A 679 2.29 8.26 20.30
CA ILE A 679 1.57 7.02 20.66
C ILE A 679 0.90 7.08 22.04
N CYS A 680 1.58 7.62 23.05
CA CYS A 680 1.01 7.77 24.38
C CYS A 680 1.57 9.00 25.12
N GLU A 681 0.69 9.72 25.80
CA GLU A 681 1.07 10.88 26.62
C GLU A 681 0.48 10.74 28.03
N TRP A 682 1.18 11.26 29.04
CA TRP A 682 0.71 11.35 30.41
C TRP A 682 0.50 12.82 30.77
N PRO A 683 -0.75 13.31 30.75
CA PRO A 683 -1.08 14.70 31.07
C PRO A 683 -0.66 15.12 32.48
N GLU A 684 -0.67 16.42 32.75
CA GLU A 684 -0.33 16.96 34.07
C GLU A 684 -1.17 16.30 35.17
N GLY A 685 -0.50 15.87 36.24
CA GLY A 685 -1.12 15.15 37.36
C GLY A 685 -1.31 13.64 37.14
N LYS A 686 -0.94 13.10 35.97
CA LYS A 686 -0.93 11.65 35.70
C LYS A 686 0.47 11.06 35.85
N TYR A 687 0.55 9.86 36.39
CA TYR A 687 1.83 9.18 36.56
C TYR A 687 2.27 8.46 35.28
N LYS A 688 3.41 8.88 34.73
CA LYS A 688 4.12 8.14 33.69
C LYS A 688 4.95 7.02 34.33
N PRO A 689 4.73 5.74 33.99
CA PRO A 689 5.57 4.65 34.47
C PRO A 689 7.05 4.95 34.20
N ILE A 690 7.94 4.58 35.12
CA ILE A 690 9.37 4.84 34.97
C ILE A 690 9.98 4.21 33.71
N VAL A 691 9.42 3.07 33.29
CA VAL A 691 9.64 2.44 31.99
C VAL A 691 8.27 2.26 31.34
N PRO A 692 7.81 3.23 30.54
CA PRO A 692 6.48 3.18 29.91
C PRO A 692 6.42 2.11 28.82
N VAL A 693 5.22 1.90 28.29
CA VAL A 693 5.02 1.13 27.05
C VAL A 693 6.00 1.58 25.96
N PRO A 694 6.64 0.67 25.20
CA PRO A 694 7.57 1.07 24.15
C PRO A 694 6.92 1.96 23.10
N TYR A 695 7.77 2.72 22.41
CA TYR A 695 7.38 3.60 21.30
C TYR A 695 6.43 4.74 21.68
N SER A 696 6.15 4.97 22.98
CA SER A 696 5.19 5.98 23.44
C SER A 696 5.41 7.38 22.85
N GLU A 697 6.67 7.72 22.58
CA GLU A 697 7.10 9.02 22.06
C GLU A 697 7.19 9.09 20.52
N GLU A 698 6.98 8.00 19.79
CA GLU A 698 6.99 7.97 18.32
C GLU A 698 5.69 8.54 17.74
N ALA A 699 5.72 9.01 16.48
CA ALA A 699 4.54 9.45 15.72
C ALA A 699 4.40 8.60 14.45
N TRP A 700 3.48 7.63 14.49
CA TRP A 700 3.29 6.64 13.42
C TRP A 700 2.24 7.12 12.42
N PRO A 701 2.60 7.36 11.13
CA PRO A 701 1.65 7.87 10.13
C PRO A 701 0.38 7.02 10.01
N GLY A 702 0.50 5.69 10.10
CA GLY A 702 -0.65 4.78 10.06
C GLY A 702 -1.64 4.96 11.22
N CYS A 703 -1.14 5.14 12.46
CA CYS A 703 -1.99 5.46 13.61
C CYS A 703 -2.53 6.89 13.53
N GLU A 704 -1.74 7.85 13.06
CA GLU A 704 -2.17 9.25 12.90
C GLU A 704 -3.36 9.38 11.93
N TYR A 705 -3.33 8.68 10.79
CA TYR A 705 -4.47 8.64 9.89
C TYR A 705 -5.69 7.93 10.47
N GLN A 706 -5.48 6.88 11.25
CA GLN A 706 -6.58 6.22 11.96
C GLN A 706 -7.24 7.19 12.94
N VAL A 707 -6.46 7.87 13.79
CA VAL A 707 -6.96 8.85 14.75
C VAL A 707 -7.70 9.97 14.01
N ALA A 708 -7.13 10.48 12.93
CA ALA A 708 -7.77 11.50 12.11
C ALA A 708 -9.10 11.06 11.51
N ALA A 709 -9.15 9.86 10.92
CA ALA A 709 -10.35 9.29 10.33
C ALA A 709 -11.43 9.01 11.39
N HIS A 710 -11.04 8.58 12.59
CA HIS A 710 -11.95 8.34 13.70
C HIS A 710 -12.50 9.66 14.27
N MET A 711 -11.66 10.68 14.43
CA MET A 711 -12.08 12.04 14.76
C MET A 711 -13.14 12.56 13.77
N ILE A 712 -12.94 12.35 12.46
CA ILE A 712 -13.90 12.75 11.44
C ILE A 712 -15.24 12.02 11.61
N GLN A 713 -15.24 10.70 11.86
CA GLN A 713 -16.45 9.91 12.11
C GLN A 713 -17.26 10.44 13.29
N GLU A 714 -16.57 10.87 14.35
CA GLU A 714 -17.19 11.40 15.56
C GLU A 714 -17.43 12.92 15.50
N GLY A 715 -17.29 13.56 14.33
CA GLY A 715 -17.61 14.96 14.08
C GLY A 715 -16.54 15.98 14.52
N LEU A 716 -15.31 15.54 14.81
CA LEU A 716 -14.13 16.36 15.09
C LEU A 716 -13.33 16.63 13.80
N VAL A 717 -14.02 17.13 12.77
CA VAL A 717 -13.50 17.18 11.40
C VAL A 717 -12.26 18.06 11.27
N ASP A 718 -12.24 19.24 11.89
CA ASP A 718 -11.08 20.14 11.78
C ASP A 718 -9.83 19.57 12.46
N GLN A 719 -9.99 18.90 13.60
CA GLN A 719 -8.91 18.21 14.31
C GLN A 719 -8.32 17.09 13.45
N GLY A 720 -9.19 16.25 12.87
CA GLY A 720 -8.77 15.18 11.98
C GLY A 720 -8.02 15.71 10.74
N LEU A 721 -8.54 16.75 10.09
CA LEU A 721 -7.88 17.36 8.94
C LEU A 721 -6.52 17.97 9.30
N ARG A 722 -6.37 18.59 10.48
CA ARG A 722 -5.08 19.12 10.95
C ARG A 722 -4.03 18.02 11.16
N ILE A 723 -4.43 16.84 11.62
CA ILE A 723 -3.52 15.70 11.74
C ILE A 723 -3.09 15.23 10.35
N VAL A 724 -4.03 15.04 9.41
CA VAL A 724 -3.71 14.64 8.02
C VAL A 724 -2.71 15.62 7.40
N GLU A 725 -2.95 16.92 7.57
CA GLU A 725 -2.04 17.97 7.08
C GLU A 725 -0.64 17.85 7.69
N ALA A 726 -0.54 17.64 9.01
CA ALA A 726 0.74 17.45 9.68
C ALA A 726 1.51 16.22 9.15
N VAL A 727 0.82 15.12 8.83
CA VAL A 727 1.46 13.97 8.17
C VAL A 727 1.93 14.37 6.77
N ARG A 728 1.07 14.93 5.91
CA ARG A 728 1.44 15.24 4.52
C ARG A 728 2.52 16.31 4.40
N ASP A 729 2.59 17.26 5.32
CA ASP A 729 3.67 18.25 5.38
C ASP A 729 5.05 17.64 5.69
N ARG A 730 5.10 16.40 6.22
CA ARG A 730 6.35 15.63 6.39
C ARG A 730 6.80 14.92 5.12
N PHE A 731 5.87 14.62 4.20
CA PHE A 731 6.05 13.83 2.98
C PHE A 731 5.80 14.66 1.72
N ASP A 732 6.45 15.83 1.64
CA ASP A 732 6.21 16.87 0.63
C ASP A 732 7.12 16.79 -0.61
N GLY A 733 7.92 15.71 -0.74
CA GLY A 733 8.88 15.51 -1.83
C GLY A 733 10.24 16.17 -1.63
N GLU A 734 10.34 17.15 -0.71
CA GLU A 734 11.63 17.72 -0.30
C GLU A 734 12.17 16.95 0.91
N LYS A 735 11.35 16.82 1.96
CA LYS A 735 11.76 16.21 3.23
C LYS A 735 11.77 14.70 3.13
N ARG A 736 10.71 14.12 2.57
CA ARG A 736 10.49 12.67 2.43
C ARG A 736 9.69 12.39 1.16
N ASN A 737 9.84 11.18 0.64
CA ASN A 737 9.13 10.70 -0.54
C ASN A 737 7.60 10.62 -0.25
N PRO A 738 6.73 11.29 -1.04
CA PRO A 738 5.28 11.26 -0.86
C PRO A 738 4.67 9.85 -0.85
N TRP A 739 5.26 8.90 -1.58
CA TRP A 739 4.80 7.51 -1.77
C TRP A 739 5.55 6.48 -0.92
N ASN A 740 6.37 6.92 0.03
CA ASN A 740 7.12 6.05 0.93
C ASN A 740 6.98 6.51 2.37
N GLU A 741 5.77 6.40 2.91
CA GLU A 741 5.59 6.52 4.34
C GLU A 741 6.22 5.33 5.06
N PHE A 742 6.98 5.64 6.10
CA PHE A 742 7.81 4.68 6.83
C PHE A 742 7.47 4.63 8.31
N GLU A 743 7.61 3.43 8.88
CA GLU A 743 7.52 3.12 10.31
C GLU A 743 8.65 2.11 10.60
N CYS A 744 8.36 0.81 10.72
CA CYS A 744 9.39 -0.23 10.72
C CYS A 744 9.80 -0.53 9.27
N GLY A 745 10.54 0.40 8.65
CA GLY A 745 10.97 0.31 7.25
C GLY A 745 10.12 1.13 6.27
N SER A 746 10.50 1.08 4.99
CA SER A 746 9.86 1.76 3.87
C SER A 746 8.54 1.09 3.45
N ASN A 747 7.64 1.86 2.84
CA ASN A 747 6.36 1.45 2.27
C ASN A 747 5.54 0.62 3.27
N TYR A 748 5.34 1.21 4.45
CA TYR A 748 4.82 0.49 5.60
C TYR A 748 3.29 0.36 5.54
N ALA A 749 2.79 -0.88 5.66
CA ALA A 749 1.41 -1.25 5.39
C ALA A 749 0.37 -0.50 6.25
N ARG A 750 0.74 -0.11 7.49
CA ARG A 750 -0.15 0.61 8.41
C ARG A 750 -0.67 1.93 7.81
N SER A 751 0.12 2.61 6.98
CA SER A 751 -0.27 3.87 6.33
C SER A 751 -1.44 3.72 5.35
N MET A 752 -1.79 2.50 4.93
CA MET A 752 -3.03 2.25 4.18
C MET A 752 -4.31 2.51 5.00
N SER A 753 -4.20 2.81 6.30
CA SER A 753 -5.30 3.37 7.11
C SER A 753 -5.83 4.69 6.55
N SER A 754 -4.99 5.46 5.84
CA SER A 754 -5.40 6.69 5.14
C SER A 754 -6.57 6.49 4.19
N TYR A 755 -6.76 5.29 3.62
CA TYR A 755 -7.92 4.98 2.78
C TYR A 755 -9.25 5.21 3.53
N SER A 756 -9.28 4.99 4.85
CA SER A 756 -10.48 5.21 5.67
C SER A 756 -10.93 6.68 5.71
N LEU A 757 -10.05 7.64 5.38
CA LEU A 757 -10.44 9.05 5.24
C LEU A 757 -11.53 9.24 4.18
N LEU A 758 -11.50 8.44 3.10
CA LEU A 758 -12.57 8.46 2.07
C LEU A 758 -13.91 8.08 2.70
N SER A 759 -13.97 6.95 3.39
CA SER A 759 -15.19 6.44 4.01
C SER A 759 -15.68 7.36 5.13
N SER A 760 -14.78 7.86 5.97
CA SER A 760 -15.12 8.75 7.08
C SER A 760 -15.68 10.10 6.61
N LEU A 761 -15.11 10.70 5.55
CA LEU A 761 -15.59 12.00 5.05
C LEU A 761 -16.86 11.89 4.22
N SER A 762 -17.04 10.79 3.48
CA SER A 762 -18.27 10.51 2.73
C SER A 762 -19.41 9.94 3.57
N GLY A 763 -19.10 9.47 4.78
CA GLY A 763 -20.04 8.69 5.59
C GLY A 763 -20.50 7.43 4.86
N PHE A 764 -19.60 6.79 4.10
CA PHE A 764 -19.93 5.62 3.30
C PHE A 764 -20.23 4.42 4.20
N GLU A 765 -21.43 3.85 4.05
CA GLU A 765 -21.90 2.64 4.72
C GLU A 765 -22.18 1.54 3.69
N PHE A 766 -22.04 0.28 4.08
CA PHE A 766 -22.32 -0.86 3.22
C PHE A 766 -22.77 -2.08 4.01
N ASP A 767 -23.65 -2.88 3.40
CA ASP A 767 -23.96 -4.26 3.78
C ASP A 767 -24.45 -4.98 2.52
N MET A 768 -23.53 -5.64 1.81
CA MET A 768 -23.86 -6.34 0.57
C MET A 768 -24.60 -7.66 0.79
N VAL A 769 -24.66 -8.15 2.03
CA VAL A 769 -25.54 -9.28 2.40
C VAL A 769 -27.00 -8.83 2.35
N ALA A 770 -27.27 -7.60 2.79
CA ALA A 770 -28.57 -6.96 2.72
C ALA A 770 -28.83 -6.22 1.38
N GLY A 771 -27.82 -6.09 0.51
CA GLY A 771 -27.89 -5.26 -0.69
C GLY A 771 -28.05 -3.76 -0.37
N MET A 772 -27.28 -3.27 0.60
CA MET A 772 -27.38 -1.91 1.11
C MET A 772 -26.06 -1.15 0.93
N ILE A 773 -26.17 0.10 0.49
CA ILE A 773 -25.12 1.10 0.64
C ILE A 773 -25.71 2.39 1.22
N GLY A 774 -24.87 3.25 1.78
CA GLY A 774 -25.29 4.54 2.31
C GLY A 774 -24.21 5.60 2.24
N PHE A 775 -24.63 6.85 2.33
CA PHE A 775 -23.75 8.01 2.35
C PHE A 775 -24.28 9.07 3.30
N ASN A 776 -23.38 9.64 4.10
CA ASN A 776 -23.67 10.78 4.96
C ASN A 776 -22.48 11.76 4.97
N PRO A 777 -22.30 12.56 3.91
CA PRO A 777 -21.11 13.39 3.78
C PRO A 777 -20.94 14.37 4.94
N MET A 778 -19.73 14.43 5.51
CA MET A 778 -19.42 15.28 6.65
C MET A 778 -19.39 16.77 6.30
N ARG A 779 -19.12 17.09 5.03
CA ARG A 779 -19.09 18.45 4.48
C ARG A 779 -19.62 18.46 3.05
N PHE A 780 -20.39 19.49 2.73
CA PHE A 780 -20.79 19.81 1.37
C PHE A 780 -20.09 21.09 0.92
N GLU A 781 -19.60 21.12 -0.31
CA GLU A 781 -19.06 22.33 -0.94
C GLU A 781 -20.12 22.88 -1.89
N GLU A 782 -20.58 24.12 -1.68
CA GLU A 782 -21.63 24.74 -2.51
C GLU A 782 -22.93 23.90 -2.61
N ASN A 783 -23.31 23.21 -1.52
CA ASN A 783 -24.41 22.24 -1.47
C ASN A 783 -24.24 21.02 -2.40
N ARG A 784 -23.02 20.71 -2.80
CA ARG A 784 -22.66 19.55 -3.62
C ARG A 784 -21.63 18.70 -2.91
N PHE A 785 -21.65 17.41 -3.21
CA PHE A 785 -20.65 16.47 -2.74
C PHE A 785 -20.41 15.40 -3.80
N ARG A 786 -19.16 15.02 -3.98
CA ARG A 786 -18.76 13.95 -4.90
C ARG A 786 -17.69 13.09 -4.25
N CYS A 787 -17.82 11.77 -4.33
CA CYS A 787 -16.76 10.89 -3.85
C CYS A 787 -16.67 9.57 -4.62
N PHE A 788 -15.46 9.03 -4.71
CA PHE A 788 -15.23 7.65 -5.10
C PHE A 788 -15.78 6.67 -4.05
N TRP A 789 -16.33 5.54 -4.49
CA TRP A 789 -16.70 4.40 -3.66
C TRP A 789 -16.32 3.08 -4.36
N SER A 790 -16.06 2.03 -3.58
CA SER A 790 -15.66 0.71 -4.10
C SER A 790 -16.09 -0.42 -3.17
N LEU A 791 -16.55 -1.53 -3.74
CA LEU A 791 -16.94 -2.78 -3.07
C LEU A 791 -16.54 -3.98 -3.95
N ASP A 792 -16.81 -5.22 -3.52
CA ASP A 792 -16.43 -6.44 -4.26
C ASP A 792 -17.07 -6.54 -5.65
N SER A 793 -18.32 -6.07 -5.80
CA SER A 793 -19.08 -6.20 -7.05
C SER A 793 -18.73 -5.13 -8.10
N GLY A 794 -18.27 -3.95 -7.66
CA GLY A 794 -18.06 -2.80 -8.52
C GLY A 794 -17.57 -1.56 -7.77
N TRP A 795 -17.19 -0.54 -8.54
CA TRP A 795 -16.79 0.77 -8.02
C TRP A 795 -17.30 1.90 -8.91
N GLY A 796 -17.33 3.11 -8.36
CA GLY A 796 -17.74 4.28 -9.11
C GLY A 796 -17.76 5.56 -8.28
N VAL A 797 -18.71 6.44 -8.61
CA VAL A 797 -18.79 7.78 -8.03
C VAL A 797 -20.18 8.04 -7.48
N PHE A 798 -20.23 8.56 -6.25
CA PHE A 798 -21.42 9.12 -5.64
C PHE A 798 -21.44 10.63 -5.87
N GLU A 799 -22.59 11.18 -6.24
CA GLU A 799 -22.83 12.61 -6.42
C GLU A 799 -24.11 13.00 -5.66
N ALA A 800 -24.02 14.03 -4.82
CA ALA A 800 -25.17 14.62 -4.15
C ALA A 800 -25.25 16.10 -4.49
N GLU A 801 -26.44 16.56 -4.86
CA GLU A 801 -26.79 17.93 -5.23
C GLU A 801 -28.14 18.30 -4.59
N PRO A 802 -28.56 19.58 -4.61
CA PRO A 802 -29.86 19.96 -4.09
C PRO A 802 -31.01 19.20 -4.76
N GLY A 803 -31.73 18.39 -3.98
CA GLY A 803 -32.90 17.62 -4.41
C GLY A 803 -32.58 16.36 -5.23
N ARG A 804 -31.31 15.99 -5.38
CA ARG A 804 -30.91 14.82 -6.17
C ARG A 804 -29.65 14.14 -5.65
N VAL A 805 -29.64 12.82 -5.72
CA VAL A 805 -28.46 11.97 -5.58
C VAL A 805 -28.29 11.10 -6.83
N ALA A 806 -27.04 10.84 -7.21
CA ALA A 806 -26.68 9.87 -8.25
C ALA A 806 -25.57 8.93 -7.78
N ILE A 807 -25.74 7.63 -8.02
CA ILE A 807 -24.74 6.60 -7.75
C ILE A 807 -24.35 5.99 -9.09
N ARG A 808 -23.17 6.34 -9.60
CA ARG A 808 -22.64 5.85 -10.88
C ARG A 808 -21.78 4.64 -10.65
N VAL A 809 -21.91 3.63 -11.51
CA VAL A 809 -21.01 2.48 -11.55
C VAL A 809 -20.08 2.65 -12.74
N GLU A 810 -18.78 2.74 -12.47
CA GLU A 810 -17.75 2.95 -13.50
C GLU A 810 -17.09 1.63 -13.92
N TYR A 811 -17.12 0.62 -13.05
CA TYR A 811 -16.62 -0.73 -13.30
C TYR A 811 -17.41 -1.77 -12.49
N GLY A 812 -17.59 -2.96 -13.06
CA GLY A 812 -18.35 -4.03 -12.44
C GLY A 812 -19.86 -3.75 -12.43
N HIS A 813 -20.51 -4.04 -11.32
CA HIS A 813 -21.95 -3.88 -11.12
C HIS A 813 -22.28 -3.64 -9.64
N LEU A 814 -23.51 -3.22 -9.40
CA LEU A 814 -24.02 -2.95 -8.06
C LEU A 814 -25.49 -3.37 -7.98
N ASP A 815 -25.77 -4.29 -7.07
CA ASP A 815 -27.11 -4.82 -6.82
C ASP A 815 -27.62 -4.30 -5.48
N LEU A 816 -28.66 -3.47 -5.52
CA LEU A 816 -29.16 -2.76 -4.34
C LEU A 816 -30.61 -3.07 -4.07
N ARG A 817 -30.93 -3.28 -2.79
CA ARG A 817 -32.29 -3.29 -2.24
C ARG A 817 -32.57 -2.03 -1.42
N LYS A 818 -31.52 -1.38 -0.93
CA LYS A 818 -31.63 -0.25 -0.02
C LYS A 818 -30.51 0.76 -0.25
N VAL A 819 -30.86 2.03 -0.19
CA VAL A 819 -29.90 3.14 -0.13
C VAL A 819 -30.18 3.98 1.10
N ARG A 820 -29.21 4.15 2.00
CA ARG A 820 -29.35 4.97 3.21
C ARG A 820 -28.77 6.36 3.00
N LEU A 821 -29.58 7.39 3.21
CA LEU A 821 -29.18 8.79 3.02
C LEU A 821 -29.64 9.64 4.21
N PRO A 822 -28.91 9.67 5.34
CA PRO A 822 -29.38 10.36 6.55
C PRO A 822 -29.71 11.85 6.33
N PHE A 823 -28.99 12.53 5.44
CA PHE A 823 -29.19 13.95 5.11
C PHE A 823 -30.47 14.27 4.31
N ILE A 824 -31.27 13.26 3.92
CA ILE A 824 -32.59 13.48 3.29
C ILE A 824 -33.74 13.36 4.30
N GLN A 825 -33.45 13.18 5.59
CA GLN A 825 -34.48 13.09 6.63
C GLN A 825 -35.47 14.27 6.54
N GLY A 826 -36.76 13.94 6.51
CA GLY A 826 -37.85 14.92 6.41
C GLY A 826 -38.11 15.46 5.00
N LYS A 827 -37.47 14.92 3.96
CA LYS A 827 -37.75 15.23 2.55
C LYS A 827 -38.51 14.07 1.90
N ASP A 828 -39.48 14.39 1.04
CA ASP A 828 -40.31 13.42 0.32
C ASP A 828 -39.61 12.96 -0.95
N LEU A 829 -39.46 11.65 -1.12
CA LEU A 829 -38.97 11.09 -2.38
C LEU A 829 -39.94 11.39 -3.54
N LYS A 830 -39.39 11.86 -4.66
CA LYS A 830 -40.13 12.20 -5.89
C LYS A 830 -39.97 11.12 -6.96
N ALA A 831 -38.76 10.59 -7.12
CA ALA A 831 -38.49 9.54 -8.10
C ALA A 831 -37.21 8.77 -7.76
N VAL A 832 -37.20 7.49 -8.13
CA VAL A 832 -35.99 6.67 -8.18
C VAL A 832 -35.89 6.04 -9.58
N ARG A 833 -34.74 6.17 -10.24
CA ARG A 833 -34.54 5.68 -11.61
C ARG A 833 -33.18 5.01 -11.76
N VAL A 834 -33.12 3.90 -12.51
CA VAL A 834 -31.85 3.41 -13.08
C VAL A 834 -31.75 3.99 -14.48
N ASP A 835 -30.77 4.87 -14.69
CA ASP A 835 -30.71 5.76 -15.83
C ASP A 835 -32.02 6.55 -15.96
N GLU A 836 -32.81 6.28 -17.01
CA GLU A 836 -34.11 6.91 -17.28
C GLU A 836 -35.31 6.02 -16.88
N GLN A 837 -35.06 4.78 -16.44
CA GLN A 837 -36.11 3.80 -16.15
C GLN A 837 -36.57 3.90 -14.68
N PRO A 838 -37.86 4.15 -14.41
CA PRO A 838 -38.38 4.18 -13.03
C PRO A 838 -38.21 2.85 -12.30
N VAL A 839 -37.90 2.91 -11.01
CA VAL A 839 -37.84 1.77 -10.08
C VAL A 839 -38.90 1.97 -9.01
N GLY A 840 -39.62 0.92 -8.61
CA GLY A 840 -40.55 0.99 -7.48
C GLY A 840 -39.80 1.19 -6.16
N TYR A 841 -40.27 2.10 -5.31
CA TYR A 841 -39.60 2.45 -4.06
C TYR A 841 -40.58 2.82 -2.96
N SER A 842 -40.09 2.69 -1.72
CA SER A 842 -40.70 3.24 -0.51
C SER A 842 -39.65 3.94 0.35
N GLN A 843 -40.11 4.86 1.21
CA GLN A 843 -39.24 5.57 2.15
C GLN A 843 -39.50 5.06 3.57
N ALA A 844 -38.45 4.57 4.23
CA ALA A 844 -38.47 4.15 5.62
C ALA A 844 -37.50 5.01 6.44
N GLY A 845 -37.98 6.17 6.90
CA GLY A 845 -37.13 7.18 7.53
C GLY A 845 -36.11 7.75 6.56
N THR A 846 -34.84 7.43 6.77
CA THR A 846 -33.69 7.83 5.93
C THR A 846 -33.31 6.78 4.89
N ASP A 847 -33.95 5.61 4.91
CA ASP A 847 -33.70 4.52 3.97
C ASP A 847 -34.64 4.66 2.75
N VAL A 848 -34.06 4.64 1.55
CA VAL A 848 -34.76 4.43 0.29
C VAL A 848 -34.77 2.93 0.03
N VAL A 849 -35.94 2.29 0.15
CA VAL A 849 -36.12 0.85 -0.03
C VAL A 849 -36.70 0.59 -1.40
N LEU A 850 -36.05 -0.27 -2.18
CA LEU A 850 -36.46 -0.59 -3.54
C LEU A 850 -37.37 -1.82 -3.52
N ASP A 851 -38.52 -1.73 -4.20
CA ASP A 851 -39.53 -2.80 -4.21
C ASP A 851 -38.99 -4.10 -4.83
N GLN A 852 -38.01 -3.96 -5.73
CA GLN A 852 -37.21 -5.02 -6.32
C GLN A 852 -35.75 -4.59 -6.32
N PRO A 853 -34.78 -5.54 -6.28
CA PRO A 853 -33.36 -5.20 -6.39
C PRO A 853 -33.08 -4.40 -7.67
N ALA A 854 -32.44 -3.23 -7.53
CA ALA A 854 -31.93 -2.47 -8.66
C ALA A 854 -30.55 -2.99 -9.05
N HIS A 855 -30.44 -3.38 -10.32
CA HIS A 855 -29.20 -3.84 -10.93
C HIS A 855 -28.56 -2.68 -11.72
N VAL A 856 -27.48 -2.11 -11.21
CA VAL A 856 -26.76 -1.00 -11.84
C VAL A 856 -25.44 -1.53 -12.40
N LYS A 857 -25.31 -1.56 -13.73
CA LYS A 857 -24.11 -2.04 -14.43
C LYS A 857 -23.12 -0.90 -14.69
N ALA A 858 -21.88 -1.23 -15.02
CA ALA A 858 -20.89 -0.27 -15.49
C ALA A 858 -21.43 0.63 -16.62
N GLY A 859 -21.25 1.95 -16.48
CA GLY A 859 -21.75 2.98 -17.38
C GLY A 859 -23.17 3.48 -17.05
N SER A 860 -23.89 2.82 -16.13
CA SER A 860 -25.23 3.24 -15.68
C SER A 860 -25.16 3.94 -14.32
N ARG A 861 -26.28 4.55 -13.92
CA ARG A 861 -26.43 5.22 -12.62
C ARG A 861 -27.80 5.01 -11.98
N LEU A 862 -27.84 4.92 -10.66
CA LEU A 862 -29.06 5.06 -9.87
C LEU A 862 -29.26 6.53 -9.50
N ASN A 863 -30.40 7.11 -9.86
CA ASN A 863 -30.79 8.47 -9.51
C ASN A 863 -31.91 8.44 -8.47
N ILE A 864 -31.82 9.29 -7.45
CA ILE A 864 -32.82 9.47 -6.39
C ILE A 864 -33.14 10.97 -6.31
N GLU A 865 -34.40 11.34 -6.46
CA GLU A 865 -34.91 12.73 -6.40
C GLU A 865 -35.79 12.92 -5.17
N PHE A 866 -35.63 14.04 -4.46
CA PHE A 866 -36.37 14.37 -3.23
C PHE A 866 -36.61 15.88 -3.05
#